data_AF-A0A8J4UCH3-F1
#
_entry.id   AF-A0A8J4UCH3-F1
#
_cell.length_a   1.000
_cell.length_b   1.000
_cell.length_c   1.000
_cell.angle_alpha   90.00
_cell.angle_beta   90.00
_cell.angle_gamma   90.00
#
_symmetry.space_group_name_H-M   'P 1'
#
loop_
_entity.id
_entity.type
_entity.pdbx_description
1 polymer ?
#
loop_
_entity_poly.entity_id
_entity_poly.type
_entity_poly.pdbx_seq_one_letter_code
_entity_poly.pdbx_strand_id
1 'polypeptide(L)'
;MLRRATSAVLRSGAEISAAVVFILSGTKARPESLCVSRLIRPFCLTACLSKRKGSVWSEQREGEKMDGSMEEILAPLRQAVKEQGDLVRQMKTDGAPDVDVSKAVAELKARKKILEAKELSLQTKDDIVDRAKMEDTLKRRFFYDQAFAIYGGVSGLYDFGPVGCALKNNILQAWRQHFIHEEQILEIDCTMLTPEPVLKTSGHVDKFADYMVKDVVNGECFRADHLLKAHLQKLMSDKKCAQEKKSEMEEVITQMDNYTQQELADLFVKYKVKSPSTGNDLTPPISFNLMFQTSIGPGGNMPGYLRPETAQGIFLNFKRLLEFNQGKLPFAAAQIGNSFRNEISPRSGLIRVREFTMAEIEHFVDPNEKVHSKFSSVADLEILLYSSKAQTSGQSAQIMKLGDAVEQGVINNSVLGYFIGRIYLYLTRVGLAKDKVRFRQHMDNEMAHYACDCWDAEAKTSYGWIEIVGCADRSCYDLTCHARVTKVPLVFEPNKGAIGKAYKKEAKLVMEHLAACDECYITDQEKLLSENGEFTVETEGKTFKLTKDMVSVKRFQKTLHVEEITPNVIEPSFGIGRIMYSIFEHTFHIRQGDEQRTYFSFPAVVAPYKCSVLPLSQNQEFVPFVRELSEAMTKFGVSHKVDDSSGSIGRRYARTDEIGVAFGITIDFDTVNKTPHTATLRDRDSMRQIRAEVRELPEIVRDLANGTTTWAQIESKYPIFEGQETSKKDTAEEFLKVSGVWGFRLRTMGIKAALPKYELYFYYMVLSMAMLWAASWIFEASSSNANRKSFKSNIQPGWYYFGRKMDTADSEWMMWFSTFREHIIFALSGHVLFAKICSMLAPQYRSLVFMVYGVLAVLTSMGWTYVMLILSHCILLYSVSLVKLRWLCFTSGLITLATFKMEPFVSWQAEFVTGDFSLRPVLFYGGCGFTIMRCMSFALENCERKEGHYNILELLKYNFYLPFFYFGPIMTFDKFYVQANNPNLSRKEREMWHISIQALLHLGVIIMIAIVFHFMYILTLPNDMKLLKHLSDWTIAGLAYMNVVYDWVKAAVMFGIINTVSRLDHLDPPKPPKCITMLYVFSETHFDRGINDWLCKYVYNYLGGKHENVLDELIASLCTYGIAALWLGPGWAILTWAFFNCFGLNFELWIAKFFSTEPLCSVEMSMSESMSRRIRAVFNTFNFWSIILYNILLLNSLDFAKLVAKRLLLKDNKRKRKKTGFD
;
A
#
# COMPACT_ATOMS: atom_id res chain seq x y z
N MET A 1 6.13 4.28 39.29
CA MET A 1 6.87 3.02 39.00
C MET A 1 6.33 2.41 37.71
N LEU A 2 7.01 2.58 36.56
CA LEU A 2 6.66 1.87 35.30
C LEU A 2 7.81 1.97 34.26
N ARG A 3 9.02 1.56 34.67
CA ARG A 3 10.25 1.60 33.86
C ARG A 3 11.22 0.44 34.20
N ARG A 4 10.69 -0.70 34.66
CA ARG A 4 11.45 -1.84 35.25
C ARG A 4 10.84 -3.22 34.93
N ALA A 5 10.30 -3.42 33.72
CA ALA A 5 9.59 -4.65 33.36
C ALA A 5 9.96 -5.24 31.96
N THR A 6 11.04 -4.76 31.35
CA THR A 6 11.38 -5.07 29.94
C THR A 6 12.89 -5.32 29.73
N SER A 7 13.49 -6.15 30.58
CA SER A 7 14.94 -6.48 30.49
C SER A 7 15.30 -7.87 31.02
N ALA A 8 14.44 -8.89 30.87
CA ALA A 8 14.58 -10.15 31.63
C ALA A 8 14.12 -11.43 30.92
N VAL A 9 14.32 -11.58 29.60
CA VAL A 9 14.17 -12.88 28.90
C VAL A 9 15.26 -13.10 27.82
N LEU A 10 16.50 -12.64 28.07
CA LEU A 10 17.67 -13.00 27.29
C LEU A 10 18.88 -13.21 28.22
N ARG A 11 19.61 -14.31 28.01
CA ARG A 11 20.86 -14.75 28.68
C ARG A 11 20.74 -15.40 30.07
N SER A 12 20.23 -16.63 30.10
CA SER A 12 20.82 -17.77 30.82
C SER A 12 20.36 -19.06 30.12
N GLY A 13 21.10 -20.17 30.09
CA GLY A 13 22.52 -20.42 30.42
C GLY A 13 22.98 -21.68 29.66
N ALA A 14 24.29 -21.94 29.57
CA ALA A 14 24.84 -23.12 28.91
C ALA A 14 25.31 -24.20 29.91
N GLU A 15 25.50 -25.43 29.41
CA GLU A 15 26.04 -26.61 30.12
C GLU A 15 25.06 -27.20 31.16
N ILE A 16 24.90 -28.53 31.31
CA ILE A 16 25.91 -29.57 31.58
C ILE A 16 25.60 -30.93 30.90
N SER A 17 26.68 -31.69 30.64
CA SER A 17 26.92 -33.14 30.40
C SER A 17 25.88 -34.22 30.82
N ALA A 18 25.96 -35.50 30.41
CA ALA A 18 26.60 -36.24 29.29
C ALA A 18 26.32 -37.78 29.45
N ALA A 19 27.02 -38.62 28.65
CA ALA A 19 27.08 -40.11 28.67
C ALA A 19 25.81 -40.83 28.13
N VAL A 20 25.86 -41.99 27.45
CA VAL A 20 26.91 -43.00 27.12
C VAL A 20 26.73 -43.34 25.60
N VAL A 21 27.53 -44.04 24.77
CA VAL A 21 28.54 -45.13 24.86
C VAL A 21 29.63 -44.96 23.76
N PHE A 22 30.38 -46.02 23.40
CA PHE A 22 31.45 -46.12 22.40
C PHE A 22 31.19 -47.30 21.44
N ILE A 23 31.84 -47.33 20.26
CA ILE A 23 32.75 -48.41 19.79
C ILE A 23 33.35 -48.11 18.38
N LEU A 24 34.68 -48.22 18.31
CA LEU A 24 35.63 -48.64 17.23
C LEU A 24 35.15 -48.76 15.74
N SER A 25 35.97 -48.51 14.70
CA SER A 25 37.44 -48.31 14.56
C SER A 25 37.84 -47.57 13.25
N GLY A 26 39.14 -47.23 13.10
CA GLY A 26 39.78 -46.48 11.98
C GLY A 26 39.70 -47.08 10.56
N THR A 27 40.42 -46.56 9.55
CA THR A 27 41.85 -46.14 9.55
C THR A 27 42.22 -44.95 8.63
N LYS A 28 43.52 -44.56 8.65
CA LYS A 28 44.18 -43.43 7.95
C LYS A 28 44.18 -43.51 6.41
N ALA A 29 44.23 -42.36 5.71
CA ALA A 29 45.30 -41.97 4.76
C ALA A 29 45.15 -40.55 4.14
N ARG A 30 46.28 -40.00 3.66
CA ARG A 30 46.54 -38.79 2.83
C ARG A 30 47.97 -38.96 2.25
N PRO A 31 48.43 -38.24 1.20
CA PRO A 31 47.73 -37.41 0.20
C PRO A 31 48.19 -37.81 -1.26
N GLU A 32 48.52 -36.81 -2.10
CA GLU A 32 49.16 -36.88 -3.45
C GLU A 32 48.28 -37.29 -4.67
N SER A 33 48.71 -37.05 -5.92
CA SER A 33 49.01 -35.77 -6.63
C SER A 33 49.20 -36.02 -8.16
N LEU A 34 49.46 -34.95 -8.94
CA LEU A 34 50.02 -34.91 -10.31
C LEU A 34 49.16 -35.31 -11.55
N CYS A 35 49.02 -34.31 -12.44
CA CYS A 35 49.13 -34.29 -13.91
C CYS A 35 48.71 -35.48 -14.82
N VAL A 36 48.06 -35.15 -15.94
CA VAL A 36 48.70 -35.08 -17.29
C VAL A 36 47.79 -34.30 -18.28
N SER A 37 48.32 -33.92 -19.45
CA SER A 37 47.76 -32.91 -20.38
C SER A 37 47.02 -33.46 -21.62
N ARG A 38 46.28 -32.54 -22.26
CA ARG A 38 45.74 -32.48 -23.64
C ARG A 38 46.20 -33.55 -24.66
N LEU A 39 45.32 -33.92 -25.63
CA LEU A 39 45.38 -33.45 -27.05
C LEU A 39 44.36 -34.13 -28.01
N ILE A 40 43.98 -33.40 -29.08
CA ILE A 40 43.65 -33.83 -30.46
C ILE A 40 42.24 -34.41 -30.83
N ARG A 41 41.68 -33.78 -31.89
CA ARG A 41 40.51 -34.08 -32.77
C ARG A 41 40.97 -35.01 -33.94
N PRO A 42 40.14 -35.69 -34.82
CA PRO A 42 39.20 -35.00 -35.73
C PRO A 42 38.05 -35.75 -36.49
N PHE A 43 37.16 -34.93 -37.10
CA PHE A 43 36.54 -35.03 -38.45
C PHE A 43 35.50 -36.12 -38.89
N CYS A 44 34.24 -35.64 -39.05
CA CYS A 44 33.51 -35.45 -40.33
C CYS A 44 32.75 -36.55 -41.14
N LEU A 45 31.64 -36.08 -41.76
CA LEU A 45 31.06 -36.42 -43.11
C LEU A 45 30.32 -37.78 -43.29
N THR A 46 29.24 -37.94 -44.09
CA THR A 46 28.44 -37.05 -44.99
C THR A 46 26.93 -37.44 -45.02
N ALA A 47 26.06 -36.56 -45.52
CA ALA A 47 24.59 -36.71 -45.60
C ALA A 47 24.01 -37.20 -46.97
N CYS A 48 22.70 -37.54 -47.01
CA CYS A 48 21.75 -37.43 -48.15
C CYS A 48 20.29 -37.59 -47.62
N LEU A 49 19.33 -36.65 -47.81
CA LEU A 49 18.50 -36.31 -48.99
C LEU A 49 17.32 -37.30 -49.27
N SER A 50 16.06 -36.90 -49.55
CA SER A 50 15.45 -35.55 -49.69
C SER A 50 13.89 -35.54 -49.72
N LYS A 51 13.27 -34.34 -49.61
CA LYS A 51 11.87 -33.94 -50.01
C LYS A 51 10.73 -34.50 -49.10
N ARG A 52 9.60 -33.82 -48.85
CA ARG A 52 9.00 -32.47 -49.16
C ARG A 52 7.74 -32.33 -48.24
N LYS A 53 7.09 -31.20 -47.93
CA LYS A 53 7.30 -29.73 -48.11
C LYS A 53 6.37 -29.01 -47.10
N GLY A 54 6.82 -28.00 -46.34
CA GLY A 54 5.93 -27.17 -45.52
C GLY A 54 6.64 -26.10 -44.69
N SER A 55 6.77 -24.88 -45.22
CA SER A 55 7.12 -23.65 -44.48
C SER A 55 5.87 -23.09 -43.76
N VAL A 56 5.91 -22.11 -42.84
CA VAL A 56 6.74 -20.89 -42.63
C VAL A 56 6.76 -20.65 -41.09
N TRP A 57 7.74 -20.04 -40.40
CA TRP A 57 8.68 -18.96 -40.74
C TRP A 57 10.08 -19.16 -40.13
N SER A 58 11.11 -18.64 -40.81
CA SER A 58 12.46 -18.44 -40.26
C SER A 58 13.22 -17.42 -41.12
N GLU A 59 13.23 -16.16 -40.69
CA GLU A 59 14.11 -15.09 -41.18
C GLU A 59 14.88 -14.60 -39.94
N GLN A 60 16.21 -14.61 -39.88
CA GLN A 60 17.13 -13.88 -40.76
C GLN A 60 16.66 -12.45 -41.02
N ARG A 61 16.67 -11.62 -39.97
CA ARG A 61 16.98 -10.21 -40.19
C ARG A 61 18.47 -10.11 -40.51
N GLU A 62 18.77 -9.93 -41.78
CA GLU A 62 20.01 -9.27 -42.18
C GLU A 62 20.04 -7.87 -41.55
N GLY A 63 21.23 -7.28 -41.39
CA GLY A 63 21.35 -5.94 -40.79
C GLY A 63 20.50 -4.91 -41.55
N GLU A 64 19.65 -4.19 -40.82
CA GLU A 64 18.80 -3.15 -41.39
C GLU A 64 19.69 -2.06 -42.00
N LYS A 65 19.85 -2.10 -43.33
CA LYS A 65 20.23 -0.91 -44.09
C LYS A 65 19.19 0.15 -43.76
N MET A 66 19.63 1.34 -43.35
CA MET A 66 18.73 2.48 -43.24
C MET A 66 17.97 2.62 -44.56
N ASP A 67 16.65 2.85 -44.46
CA ASP A 67 15.82 3.15 -45.62
C ASP A 67 16.49 4.28 -46.41
N GLY A 68 16.68 4.09 -47.72
CA GLY A 68 17.32 5.07 -48.58
C GLY A 68 16.63 6.43 -48.50
N SER A 69 15.30 6.44 -48.31
CA SER A 69 14.51 7.65 -48.11
C SER A 69 14.85 8.41 -46.82
N MET A 70 15.47 7.78 -45.81
CA MET A 70 15.89 8.46 -44.58
C MET A 70 17.33 8.96 -44.67
N GLU A 71 18.24 8.18 -45.24
CA GLU A 71 19.65 8.58 -45.35
C GLU A 71 19.83 9.77 -46.30
N GLU A 72 19.08 9.84 -47.40
CA GLU A 72 19.06 11.00 -48.31
C GLU A 72 18.67 12.32 -47.61
N ILE A 73 17.84 12.25 -46.56
CA ILE A 73 17.40 13.42 -45.77
C ILE A 73 18.42 13.78 -44.69
N LEU A 74 19.14 12.80 -44.14
CA LEU A 74 20.07 12.97 -43.03
C LEU A 74 21.50 13.30 -43.47
N ALA A 75 21.96 12.74 -44.59
CA ALA A 75 23.30 12.95 -45.14
C ALA A 75 23.75 14.43 -45.21
N PRO A 76 22.96 15.40 -45.73
CA PRO A 76 23.38 16.81 -45.75
C PRO A 76 23.51 17.42 -44.36
N LEU A 77 22.70 17.01 -43.39
CA LEU A 77 22.81 17.46 -41.99
C LEU A 77 24.04 16.87 -41.30
N ARG A 78 24.33 15.58 -41.53
CA ARG A 78 25.54 14.92 -41.02
C ARG A 78 26.81 15.55 -41.59
N GLN A 79 26.82 15.85 -42.90
CA GLN A 79 27.92 16.57 -43.55
C GLN A 79 28.11 17.98 -42.97
N ALA A 80 27.03 18.75 -42.75
CA ALA A 80 27.12 20.09 -42.16
C ALA A 80 27.60 20.08 -40.69
N VAL A 81 27.32 19.02 -39.92
CA VAL A 81 27.92 18.78 -38.59
C VAL A 81 29.41 18.48 -38.72
N LYS A 82 29.78 17.55 -39.61
CA LYS A 82 31.16 17.14 -39.83
C LYS A 82 32.07 18.32 -40.22
N GLU A 83 31.66 19.12 -41.19
CA GLU A 83 32.41 20.31 -41.65
C GLU A 83 32.69 21.28 -40.50
N GLN A 84 31.71 21.52 -39.64
CA GLN A 84 31.87 22.35 -38.45
C GLN A 84 32.75 21.68 -37.38
N GLY A 85 32.69 20.35 -37.26
CA GLY A 85 33.53 19.56 -36.36
C GLY A 85 35.00 19.57 -36.74
N ASP A 86 35.28 19.48 -38.03
CA ASP A 86 36.64 19.55 -38.57
C ASP A 86 37.19 20.99 -38.52
N LEU A 87 36.36 22.02 -38.76
CA LEU A 87 36.73 23.43 -38.52
C LEU A 87 37.13 23.71 -37.06
N VAL A 88 36.37 23.18 -36.09
CA VAL A 88 36.68 23.29 -34.66
C VAL A 88 38.01 22.62 -34.31
N ARG A 89 38.30 21.44 -34.88
CA ARG A 89 39.58 20.74 -34.68
C ARG A 89 40.74 21.53 -35.28
N GLN A 90 40.55 22.12 -36.47
CA GLN A 90 41.55 22.97 -37.09
C GLN A 90 41.84 24.21 -36.23
N MET A 91 40.82 24.96 -35.81
CA MET A 91 41.00 26.14 -34.94
C MET A 91 41.74 25.82 -33.62
N LYS A 92 41.46 24.65 -33.01
CA LYS A 92 42.20 24.17 -31.82
C LYS A 92 43.67 23.80 -32.14
N THR A 93 43.95 23.33 -33.35
CA THR A 93 45.31 22.94 -33.78
C THR A 93 46.15 24.16 -34.17
N ASP A 94 45.52 25.14 -34.82
CA ASP A 94 46.15 26.37 -35.30
C ASP A 94 46.34 27.43 -34.18
N GLY A 95 45.95 27.12 -32.94
CA GLY A 95 46.11 28.00 -31.77
C GLY A 95 45.21 29.24 -31.77
N ALA A 96 44.00 29.14 -32.36
CA ALA A 96 43.05 30.24 -32.43
C ALA A 96 42.56 30.70 -31.04
N PRO A 97 42.14 31.97 -30.86
CA PRO A 97 41.68 32.47 -29.57
C PRO A 97 40.50 31.67 -28.99
N ASP A 98 40.50 31.44 -27.67
CA ASP A 98 39.47 30.65 -26.98
C ASP A 98 38.04 31.13 -27.24
N VAL A 99 37.84 32.43 -27.49
CA VAL A 99 36.54 33.03 -27.81
C VAL A 99 36.02 32.54 -29.17
N ASP A 100 36.89 32.51 -30.20
CA ASP A 100 36.53 32.06 -31.55
C ASP A 100 36.36 30.54 -31.59
N VAL A 101 37.23 29.79 -30.89
CA VAL A 101 37.07 28.35 -30.67
C VAL A 101 35.73 28.07 -29.99
N SER A 102 35.39 28.78 -28.91
CA SER A 102 34.12 28.63 -28.20
C SER A 102 32.91 28.93 -29.09
N LYS A 103 32.99 29.97 -29.94
CA LYS A 103 31.93 30.31 -30.88
C LYS A 103 31.72 29.19 -31.92
N ALA A 104 32.79 28.67 -32.52
CA ALA A 104 32.72 27.58 -33.50
C ALA A 104 32.28 26.24 -32.88
N VAL A 105 32.70 25.96 -31.64
CA VAL A 105 32.30 24.80 -30.83
C VAL A 105 30.82 24.84 -30.46
N ALA A 106 30.26 26.02 -30.20
CA ALA A 106 28.83 26.17 -30.00
C ALA A 106 28.08 25.92 -31.30
N GLU A 107 28.45 26.55 -32.42
CA GLU A 107 27.85 26.30 -33.75
C GLU A 107 27.76 24.79 -34.07
N LEU A 108 28.81 24.04 -33.75
CA LEU A 108 28.83 22.58 -33.80
C LEU A 108 27.76 21.89 -32.92
N LYS A 109 27.57 22.34 -31.67
CA LYS A 109 26.53 21.80 -30.75
C LYS A 109 25.11 21.94 -31.33
N ALA A 110 24.77 23.00 -32.07
CA ALA A 110 23.42 23.10 -32.63
C ALA A 110 23.21 22.36 -33.94
N ARG A 111 24.22 22.26 -34.83
CA ARG A 111 24.07 21.42 -36.02
C ARG A 111 23.78 19.96 -35.61
N LYS A 112 24.40 19.47 -34.53
CA LYS A 112 24.03 18.18 -33.89
C LYS A 112 22.59 18.17 -33.38
N LYS A 113 22.18 19.19 -32.62
CA LYS A 113 20.83 19.35 -32.04
C LYS A 113 19.73 19.35 -33.12
N ILE A 114 20.01 19.92 -34.29
CA ILE A 114 19.14 19.90 -35.47
C ILE A 114 19.14 18.51 -36.11
N LEU A 115 20.30 17.87 -36.28
CA LEU A 115 20.43 16.49 -36.75
C LEU A 115 19.66 15.51 -35.84
N GLU A 116 19.92 15.52 -34.54
CA GLU A 116 19.26 14.65 -33.55
C GLU A 116 17.74 14.88 -33.48
N ALA A 117 17.29 16.15 -33.56
CA ALA A 117 15.87 16.46 -33.66
C ALA A 117 15.26 15.98 -34.99
N LYS A 118 16.04 15.96 -36.09
CA LYS A 118 15.60 15.46 -37.39
C LYS A 118 15.55 13.93 -37.43
N GLU A 119 16.56 13.25 -36.88
CA GLU A 119 16.58 11.80 -36.68
C GLU A 119 15.42 11.34 -35.79
N LEU A 120 15.11 12.09 -34.72
CA LEU A 120 13.91 11.85 -33.89
C LEU A 120 12.60 12.08 -34.67
N SER A 121 12.57 13.04 -35.60
CA SER A 121 11.38 13.32 -36.43
C SER A 121 11.13 12.29 -37.54
N LEU A 122 12.14 11.49 -37.90
CA LEU A 122 12.09 10.50 -38.98
C LEU A 122 11.93 9.05 -38.47
N GLN A 123 12.09 8.82 -37.17
CA GLN A 123 11.88 7.49 -36.56
C GLN A 123 10.44 6.98 -36.74
N THR A 124 10.32 5.68 -37.00
CA THR A 124 9.03 4.96 -37.07
C THR A 124 8.30 5.01 -35.72
N LYS A 125 6.96 5.11 -35.78
CA LYS A 125 6.12 5.45 -34.62
C LYS A 125 5.84 4.30 -33.64
N ASP A 126 6.18 3.08 -34.00
CA ASP A 126 5.67 1.86 -33.32
C ASP A 126 6.27 1.61 -31.93
N ASP A 127 7.24 2.43 -31.50
CA ASP A 127 8.09 2.21 -30.34
C ASP A 127 7.76 3.12 -29.12
N ILE A 128 6.65 3.88 -29.18
CA ILE A 128 6.30 4.90 -28.18
C ILE A 128 5.35 4.34 -27.11
N VAL A 129 5.82 4.33 -25.86
CA VAL A 129 5.01 3.98 -24.68
C VAL A 129 3.88 4.98 -24.43
N ASP A 130 2.68 4.51 -24.09
CA ASP A 130 1.59 5.37 -23.62
C ASP A 130 1.88 5.86 -22.19
N ARG A 131 2.65 6.95 -22.10
CA ARG A 131 3.01 7.58 -20.82
C ARG A 131 1.78 7.98 -20.00
N ALA A 132 0.67 8.40 -20.62
CA ALA A 132 -0.52 8.83 -19.88
C ALA A 132 -1.17 7.66 -19.14
N LYS A 133 -1.31 6.52 -19.81
CA LYS A 133 -1.87 5.27 -19.25
C LYS A 133 -0.91 4.56 -18.31
N MET A 134 0.40 4.68 -18.55
CA MET A 134 1.44 4.29 -17.60
C MET A 134 1.36 5.13 -16.31
N GLU A 135 1.32 6.46 -16.41
CA GLU A 135 1.23 7.35 -15.25
C GLU A 135 -0.08 7.20 -14.47
N ASP A 136 -1.22 6.95 -15.12
CA ASP A 136 -2.44 6.52 -14.43
C ASP A 136 -2.18 5.26 -13.62
N THR A 137 -1.66 4.20 -14.25
CA THR A 137 -1.39 2.92 -13.57
C THR A 137 -0.44 3.11 -12.38
N LEU A 138 0.62 3.92 -12.53
CA LEU A 138 1.60 4.22 -11.48
C LEU A 138 0.96 4.95 -10.28
N LYS A 139 0.12 5.96 -10.53
CA LYS A 139 -0.58 6.75 -9.48
C LYS A 139 -1.70 5.94 -8.84
N ARG A 140 -2.60 5.37 -9.66
CA ARG A 140 -3.77 4.56 -9.25
C ARG A 140 -3.38 3.30 -8.46
N ARG A 141 -2.20 2.73 -8.71
CA ARG A 141 -1.66 1.58 -7.94
C ARG A 141 -0.64 1.98 -6.87
N PHE A 142 -0.41 3.28 -6.69
CA PHE A 142 0.47 3.88 -5.68
C PHE A 142 1.90 3.29 -5.70
N PHE A 143 2.53 3.39 -6.87
CA PHE A 143 3.98 3.28 -7.01
C PHE A 143 4.64 4.54 -6.45
N TYR A 144 4.23 5.71 -6.94
CA TYR A 144 4.55 7.02 -6.38
C TYR A 144 3.40 8.00 -6.63
N ASP A 145 3.34 9.05 -5.82
CA ASP A 145 2.44 10.19 -6.04
C ASP A 145 3.14 11.50 -5.61
N GLN A 146 2.55 12.66 -5.92
CA GLN A 146 3.12 13.96 -5.57
C GLN A 146 3.17 14.16 -4.06
N ALA A 147 4.34 14.49 -3.53
CA ALA A 147 4.50 14.67 -2.09
C ALA A 147 3.63 15.84 -1.58
N PHE A 148 2.98 15.62 -0.44
CA PHE A 148 2.04 16.56 0.19
C PHE A 148 0.80 16.91 -0.68
N ALA A 149 0.35 16.02 -1.58
CA ALA A 149 -0.78 16.28 -2.50
C ALA A 149 -2.04 16.88 -1.83
N ILE A 150 -2.40 16.44 -0.61
CA ILE A 150 -3.58 16.97 0.11
C ILE A 150 -3.44 18.44 0.58
N TYR A 151 -2.22 18.99 0.55
CA TYR A 151 -1.91 20.42 0.80
C TYR A 151 -1.71 21.21 -0.51
N GLY A 152 -2.01 20.62 -1.68
CA GLY A 152 -1.76 21.19 -3.01
C GLY A 152 -0.50 20.63 -3.70
N GLY A 153 0.32 19.87 -2.98
CA GLY A 153 1.53 19.22 -3.49
C GLY A 153 2.72 20.16 -3.69
N VAL A 154 3.93 19.60 -3.72
CA VAL A 154 5.17 20.35 -4.00
C VAL A 154 5.84 19.80 -5.26
N SER A 155 6.02 20.65 -6.28
CA SER A 155 6.65 20.26 -7.54
C SER A 155 8.08 19.76 -7.34
N GLY A 156 8.39 18.60 -7.90
CA GLY A 156 9.70 17.95 -7.78
C GLY A 156 9.90 17.15 -6.48
N LEU A 157 8.89 17.00 -5.62
CA LEU A 157 8.92 16.06 -4.49
C LEU A 157 7.84 14.98 -4.69
N TYR A 158 8.19 13.71 -4.44
CA TYR A 158 7.34 12.56 -4.69
C TYR A 158 7.45 11.53 -3.57
N ASP A 159 6.31 11.08 -3.07
CA ASP A 159 6.20 10.03 -2.05
C ASP A 159 6.08 8.66 -2.74
N PHE A 160 6.93 7.69 -2.38
CA PHE A 160 6.86 6.33 -2.90
C PHE A 160 5.89 5.48 -2.09
N GLY A 161 4.84 4.99 -2.74
CA GLY A 161 3.86 4.08 -2.13
C GLY A 161 4.40 2.66 -1.98
N PRO A 162 3.62 1.71 -1.42
CA PRO A 162 4.11 0.38 -1.04
C PRO A 162 4.76 -0.41 -2.18
N VAL A 163 4.26 -0.24 -3.42
CA VAL A 163 4.78 -0.95 -4.59
C VAL A 163 6.10 -0.32 -5.08
N GLY A 164 6.18 1.01 -5.12
CA GLY A 164 7.39 1.73 -5.52
C GLY A 164 8.52 1.62 -4.48
N CYS A 165 8.20 1.63 -3.19
CA CYS A 165 9.15 1.32 -2.12
C CYS A 165 9.73 -0.09 -2.26
N ALA A 166 8.89 -1.10 -2.51
CA ALA A 166 9.37 -2.47 -2.73
C ALA A 166 10.25 -2.58 -3.99
N LEU A 167 9.87 -1.95 -5.11
CA LEU A 167 10.69 -1.91 -6.32
C LEU A 167 12.04 -1.22 -6.08
N LYS A 168 12.03 -0.01 -5.50
CA LYS A 168 13.22 0.78 -5.17
C LYS A 168 14.18 0.01 -4.25
N ASN A 169 13.65 -0.67 -3.23
CA ASN A 169 14.45 -1.49 -2.31
C ASN A 169 15.07 -2.70 -3.03
N ASN A 170 14.33 -3.36 -3.94
CA ASN A 170 14.88 -4.47 -4.71
C ASN A 170 15.95 -3.99 -5.73
N ILE A 171 15.76 -2.83 -6.36
CA ILE A 171 16.75 -2.19 -7.25
C ILE A 171 18.04 -1.88 -6.47
N LEU A 172 17.92 -1.27 -5.29
CA LEU A 172 19.07 -0.99 -4.40
C LEU A 172 19.74 -2.26 -3.89
N GLN A 173 18.98 -3.32 -3.58
CA GLN A 173 19.55 -4.60 -3.16
C GLN A 173 20.27 -5.33 -4.29
N ALA A 174 19.74 -5.26 -5.52
CA ALA A 174 20.42 -5.74 -6.71
C ALA A 174 21.72 -4.95 -6.96
N TRP A 175 21.71 -3.62 -6.74
CA TRP A 175 22.91 -2.78 -6.84
C TRP A 175 23.97 -3.16 -5.80
N ARG A 176 23.60 -3.34 -4.53
CA ARG A 176 24.51 -3.85 -3.47
C ARG A 176 25.12 -5.20 -3.84
N GLN A 177 24.32 -6.13 -4.36
CA GLN A 177 24.82 -7.43 -4.83
C GLN A 177 25.75 -7.31 -6.04
N HIS A 178 25.50 -6.36 -6.94
CA HIS A 178 26.19 -6.25 -8.23
C HIS A 178 27.47 -5.43 -8.19
N PHE A 179 27.59 -4.49 -7.24
CA PHE A 179 28.79 -3.66 -7.05
C PHE A 179 29.45 -3.91 -5.70
N ILE A 180 28.77 -3.62 -4.59
CA ILE A 180 29.36 -3.70 -3.24
C ILE A 180 29.85 -5.12 -2.90
N HIS A 181 29.02 -6.15 -3.10
CA HIS A 181 29.43 -7.53 -2.78
C HIS A 181 30.42 -8.12 -3.80
N GLU A 182 30.33 -7.74 -5.07
CA GLU A 182 31.23 -8.24 -6.12
C GLU A 182 32.65 -7.68 -5.98
N GLU A 183 32.78 -6.37 -5.80
CA GLU A 183 34.08 -5.69 -5.74
C GLU A 183 34.57 -5.44 -4.30
N GLN A 184 33.84 -5.94 -3.29
CA GLN A 184 34.10 -5.75 -1.85
C GLN A 184 34.22 -4.25 -1.47
N ILE A 185 33.33 -3.43 -2.02
CA ILE A 185 33.34 -1.96 -1.87
C ILE A 185 33.00 -1.57 -0.42
N LEU A 186 33.70 -0.57 0.10
CA LEU A 186 33.49 -0.05 1.45
C LEU A 186 32.24 0.87 1.49
N GLU A 187 31.06 0.28 1.73
CA GLU A 187 29.82 1.06 1.93
C GLU A 187 29.86 1.86 3.24
N ILE A 188 29.59 3.17 3.16
CA ILE A 188 29.48 4.08 4.31
C ILE A 188 28.19 4.93 4.23
N ASP A 189 27.77 5.49 5.37
CA ASP A 189 26.68 6.46 5.43
C ASP A 189 27.11 7.76 6.13
N CYS A 190 27.38 8.80 5.34
CA CYS A 190 27.65 10.16 5.80
C CYS A 190 26.36 11.02 5.86
N THR A 191 26.41 12.12 6.61
CA THR A 191 25.25 13.03 6.82
C THR A 191 24.80 13.75 5.55
N MET A 192 23.50 14.10 5.50
CA MET A 192 22.93 14.96 4.44
C MET A 192 23.24 16.45 4.66
N LEU A 193 23.24 16.89 5.93
CA LEU A 193 23.67 18.22 6.34
C LEU A 193 25.18 18.36 6.14
N THR A 194 25.59 19.43 5.45
CA THR A 194 26.96 19.71 5.06
C THR A 194 27.31 21.17 5.37
N PRO A 195 28.34 21.46 6.18
CA PRO A 195 28.77 22.84 6.45
C PRO A 195 29.25 23.57 5.19
N GLU A 196 28.96 24.86 5.08
CA GLU A 196 29.33 25.68 3.90
C GLU A 196 30.80 25.56 3.47
N PRO A 197 31.82 25.54 4.36
CA PRO A 197 33.22 25.41 3.96
C PRO A 197 33.54 24.17 3.12
N VAL A 198 32.81 23.06 3.29
CA VAL A 198 33.02 21.82 2.50
C VAL A 198 32.59 22.04 1.05
N LEU A 199 31.40 22.60 0.84
CA LEU A 199 30.82 22.85 -0.49
C LEU A 199 31.44 24.07 -1.17
N LYS A 200 32.02 24.99 -0.40
CA LYS A 200 32.92 26.03 -0.90
C LYS A 200 34.25 25.44 -1.40
N THR A 201 34.78 24.44 -0.72
CA THR A 201 36.06 23.79 -1.08
C THR A 201 35.99 22.93 -2.34
N SER A 202 34.90 22.19 -2.56
CA SER A 202 34.67 21.49 -3.83
C SER A 202 34.25 22.42 -4.99
N GLY A 203 33.85 23.65 -4.68
CA GLY A 203 33.45 24.68 -5.66
C GLY A 203 31.94 24.73 -5.95
N HIS A 204 31.13 23.90 -5.29
CA HIS A 204 29.68 23.90 -5.42
C HIS A 204 29.05 25.26 -5.06
N VAL A 205 29.53 25.95 -4.03
CA VAL A 205 28.99 27.27 -3.64
C VAL A 205 29.16 28.33 -4.74
N ASP A 206 30.19 28.20 -5.59
CA ASP A 206 30.51 29.18 -6.65
C ASP A 206 29.98 28.78 -8.04
N LYS A 207 29.83 27.48 -8.31
CA LYS A 207 29.45 26.97 -9.65
C LYS A 207 28.05 26.37 -9.74
N PHE A 208 27.42 26.00 -8.63
CA PHE A 208 26.16 25.27 -8.62
C PHE A 208 24.94 26.21 -8.61
N ALA A 209 24.89 27.13 -9.58
CA ALA A 209 23.86 28.15 -9.70
C ALA A 209 23.35 28.31 -11.14
N ASP A 210 22.05 28.47 -11.29
CA ASP A 210 21.34 28.68 -12.55
C ASP A 210 20.86 30.13 -12.68
N TYR A 211 20.68 30.62 -13.91
CA TYR A 211 19.94 31.87 -14.14
C TYR A 211 18.42 31.65 -14.09
N MET A 212 17.75 32.42 -13.25
CA MET A 212 16.30 32.37 -13.00
C MET A 212 15.63 33.70 -13.34
N VAL A 213 14.44 33.65 -13.92
CA VAL A 213 13.52 34.79 -14.08
C VAL A 213 12.20 34.51 -13.36
N LYS A 214 11.47 35.56 -12.97
CA LYS A 214 10.18 35.46 -12.27
C LYS A 214 9.10 36.28 -12.97
N ASP A 215 7.88 35.77 -13.01
CA ASP A 215 6.67 36.53 -13.36
C ASP A 215 6.46 37.66 -12.34
N VAL A 216 6.36 38.90 -12.82
CA VAL A 216 6.32 40.11 -11.97
C VAL A 216 5.02 40.21 -11.15
N VAL A 217 3.96 39.50 -11.54
CA VAL A 217 2.64 39.58 -10.88
C VAL A 217 2.38 38.39 -9.94
N ASN A 218 2.70 37.17 -10.37
CA ASN A 218 2.40 35.95 -9.59
C ASN A 218 3.62 35.28 -8.93
N GLY A 219 4.85 35.69 -9.29
CA GLY A 219 6.08 35.13 -8.75
C GLY A 219 6.49 33.74 -9.27
N GLU A 220 5.82 33.18 -10.29
CA GLU A 220 6.21 31.91 -10.91
C GLU A 220 7.65 32.00 -11.43
N CYS A 221 8.48 31.03 -11.05
CA CYS A 221 9.92 31.02 -11.32
C CYS A 221 10.25 30.07 -12.49
N PHE A 222 11.10 30.54 -13.41
CA PHE A 222 11.54 29.80 -14.59
C PHE A 222 13.06 29.85 -14.75
N ARG A 223 13.67 28.77 -15.23
CA ARG A 223 15.08 28.73 -15.67
C ARG A 223 15.19 29.55 -16.97
N ALA A 224 16.07 30.54 -17.02
CA ALA A 224 16.05 31.60 -18.04
C ALA A 224 16.36 31.05 -19.45
N ASP A 225 17.43 30.26 -19.56
CA ASP A 225 17.84 29.49 -20.72
C ASP A 225 16.70 28.62 -21.29
N HIS A 226 16.02 27.81 -20.46
CA HIS A 226 14.94 26.93 -20.90
C HIS A 226 13.71 27.70 -21.36
N LEU A 227 13.41 28.83 -20.72
CA LEU A 227 12.29 29.67 -21.11
C LEU A 227 12.57 30.40 -22.44
N LEU A 228 13.78 30.93 -22.63
CA LEU A 228 14.23 31.50 -23.89
C LEU A 228 14.18 30.43 -25.00
N LYS A 229 14.76 29.24 -24.77
CA LYS A 229 14.72 28.07 -25.67
C LYS A 229 13.31 27.78 -26.16
N ALA A 230 12.36 27.60 -25.24
CA ALA A 230 10.97 27.29 -25.56
C ALA A 230 10.26 28.44 -26.30
N HIS A 231 10.57 29.70 -25.96
CA HIS A 231 10.02 30.87 -26.64
C HIS A 231 10.52 30.96 -28.09
N LEU A 232 11.83 30.83 -28.30
CA LEU A 232 12.45 30.86 -29.63
C LEU A 232 11.96 29.69 -30.51
N GLN A 233 11.90 28.47 -29.97
CA GLN A 233 11.31 27.31 -30.68
C GLN A 233 9.85 27.56 -31.08
N LYS A 234 9.04 28.21 -30.21
CA LYS A 234 7.68 28.60 -30.54
C LYS A 234 7.62 29.64 -31.67
N LEU A 235 8.48 30.66 -31.66
CA LEU A 235 8.58 31.66 -32.74
C LEU A 235 8.99 31.02 -34.08
N MET A 236 9.94 30.09 -34.07
CA MET A 236 10.37 29.36 -35.27
C MET A 236 9.30 28.41 -35.81
N SER A 237 8.39 27.92 -34.96
CA SER A 237 7.27 27.08 -35.38
C SER A 237 6.16 27.84 -36.12
N ASP A 238 6.12 29.18 -36.05
CA ASP A 238 5.17 29.99 -36.82
C ASP A 238 5.53 29.95 -38.32
N LYS A 239 4.51 29.75 -39.16
CA LYS A 239 4.59 29.83 -40.63
C LYS A 239 4.89 31.25 -41.13
N LYS A 240 4.68 32.27 -40.31
CA LYS A 240 4.96 33.69 -40.62
C LYS A 240 6.39 34.13 -40.31
N CYS A 241 7.20 33.29 -39.66
CA CYS A 241 8.57 33.65 -39.29
C CYS A 241 9.51 33.51 -40.51
N ALA A 242 10.20 34.60 -40.86
CA ALA A 242 11.12 34.67 -42.01
C ALA A 242 12.38 33.81 -41.78
N GLN A 243 12.93 33.23 -42.86
CA GLN A 243 14.00 32.23 -42.78
C GLN A 243 15.28 32.76 -42.13
N GLU A 244 15.67 34.01 -42.40
CA GLU A 244 16.81 34.67 -41.76
C GLU A 244 16.66 34.72 -40.24
N LYS A 245 15.45 35.04 -39.74
CA LYS A 245 15.14 35.04 -38.31
C LYS A 245 15.07 33.65 -37.70
N LYS A 246 14.79 32.60 -38.49
CA LYS A 246 14.95 31.22 -38.00
C LYS A 246 16.42 30.90 -37.79
N SER A 247 17.27 31.20 -38.75
CA SER A 247 18.73 31.02 -38.62
C SER A 247 19.31 31.80 -37.44
N GLU A 248 18.88 33.06 -37.23
CA GLU A 248 19.28 33.88 -36.07
C GLU A 248 18.83 33.24 -34.73
N MET A 249 17.59 32.76 -34.66
CA MET A 249 17.06 32.13 -33.45
C MET A 249 17.65 30.73 -33.20
N GLU A 250 18.06 30.01 -34.26
CA GLU A 250 18.85 28.79 -34.15
C GLU A 250 20.22 29.12 -33.55
N GLU A 251 20.98 30.10 -34.07
CA GLU A 251 22.27 30.55 -33.48
C GLU A 251 22.14 30.98 -32.00
N VAL A 252 21.03 31.64 -31.62
CA VAL A 252 20.77 31.96 -30.20
C VAL A 252 20.44 30.70 -29.38
N ILE A 253 19.68 29.73 -29.91
CA ILE A 253 19.46 28.43 -29.27
C ILE A 253 20.76 27.60 -29.18
N THR A 254 21.75 27.91 -30.01
CA THR A 254 23.07 27.29 -30.05
C THR A 254 23.98 27.72 -28.91
N GLN A 255 24.18 29.02 -28.75
CA GLN A 255 25.10 29.64 -27.79
C GLN A 255 24.55 29.66 -26.35
N MET A 256 23.36 29.11 -26.13
CA MET A 256 22.52 29.46 -24.96
C MET A 256 23.07 29.06 -23.59
N ASP A 257 23.93 28.04 -23.55
CA ASP A 257 24.62 27.60 -22.33
C ASP A 257 25.91 28.43 -22.06
N ASN A 258 26.34 29.26 -23.01
CA ASN A 258 27.52 30.13 -22.92
C ASN A 258 27.20 31.56 -22.47
N TYR A 259 25.94 32.01 -22.60
CA TYR A 259 25.58 33.42 -22.36
C TYR A 259 25.70 33.82 -20.89
N THR A 260 26.32 34.97 -20.65
CA THR A 260 26.36 35.61 -19.34
C THR A 260 24.98 36.12 -18.91
N GLN A 261 24.85 36.44 -17.61
CA GLN A 261 23.63 37.01 -17.04
C GLN A 261 23.11 38.25 -17.81
N GLN A 262 24.01 39.10 -18.30
CA GLN A 262 23.65 40.32 -19.01
C GLN A 262 23.17 40.02 -20.44
N GLU A 263 23.89 39.16 -21.18
CA GLU A 263 23.47 38.75 -22.52
C GLU A 263 22.12 38.03 -22.50
N LEU A 264 21.87 37.20 -21.50
CA LEU A 264 20.54 36.61 -21.26
C LEU A 264 19.48 37.69 -20.98
N ALA A 265 19.78 38.74 -20.20
CA ALA A 265 18.85 39.85 -19.99
C ALA A 265 18.52 40.58 -21.31
N ASP A 266 19.54 40.88 -22.11
CA ASP A 266 19.41 41.58 -23.38
C ASP A 266 18.64 40.74 -24.42
N LEU A 267 18.85 39.42 -24.45
CA LEU A 267 18.09 38.47 -25.28
C LEU A 267 16.62 38.38 -24.85
N PHE A 268 16.33 38.37 -23.54
CA PHE A 268 14.96 38.41 -23.03
C PHE A 268 14.20 39.67 -23.48
N VAL A 269 14.87 40.82 -23.49
CA VAL A 269 14.32 42.08 -24.02
C VAL A 269 14.17 42.03 -25.54
N LYS A 270 15.20 41.60 -26.27
CA LYS A 270 15.23 41.50 -27.75
C LYS A 270 14.08 40.66 -28.30
N TYR A 271 13.83 39.49 -27.72
CA TYR A 271 12.76 38.57 -28.13
C TYR A 271 11.44 38.79 -27.39
N LYS A 272 11.37 39.77 -26.46
CA LYS A 272 10.18 40.11 -25.65
C LYS A 272 9.59 38.91 -24.93
N VAL A 273 10.45 38.12 -24.30
CA VAL A 273 10.09 36.88 -23.61
C VAL A 273 9.18 37.19 -22.42
N LYS A 274 8.06 36.49 -22.35
CA LYS A 274 6.98 36.66 -21.36
C LYS A 274 6.66 35.33 -20.69
N SER A 275 6.05 35.41 -19.51
CA SER A 275 5.59 34.27 -18.72
C SER A 275 4.64 33.36 -19.54
N PRO A 276 4.92 32.04 -19.72
CA PRO A 276 4.11 31.17 -20.58
C PRO A 276 2.68 30.92 -20.10
N SER A 277 2.45 31.04 -18.78
CA SER A 277 1.19 30.75 -18.12
C SER A 277 0.23 31.94 -18.11
N THR A 278 0.75 33.17 -18.08
CA THR A 278 0.00 34.42 -17.88
C THR A 278 0.13 35.44 -19.00
N GLY A 279 1.24 35.43 -19.76
CA GLY A 279 1.61 36.52 -20.67
C GLY A 279 2.22 37.74 -19.97
N ASN A 280 2.44 37.69 -18.66
CA ASN A 280 3.05 38.77 -17.88
C ASN A 280 4.51 39.00 -18.27
N ASP A 281 5.01 40.19 -17.97
CA ASP A 281 6.44 40.51 -18.02
C ASP A 281 7.22 39.82 -16.90
N LEU A 282 8.52 39.67 -17.13
CA LEU A 282 9.44 38.90 -16.30
C LEU A 282 10.49 39.82 -15.66
N THR A 283 11.00 39.45 -14.50
CA THR A 283 12.22 40.04 -13.93
C THR A 283 13.41 39.77 -14.84
N PRO A 284 14.47 40.61 -14.81
CA PRO A 284 15.75 40.24 -15.43
C PRO A 284 16.28 38.92 -14.83
N PRO A 285 17.09 38.16 -15.59
CA PRO A 285 17.76 36.96 -15.09
C PRO A 285 18.63 37.27 -13.86
N ILE A 286 18.47 36.48 -12.81
CA ILE A 286 19.27 36.51 -11.58
C ILE A 286 19.89 35.14 -11.32
N SER A 287 21.13 35.11 -10.83
CA SER A 287 21.78 33.86 -10.40
C SER A 287 21.06 33.28 -9.17
N PHE A 288 20.82 31.97 -9.18
CA PHE A 288 20.07 31.24 -8.16
C PHE A 288 20.79 29.93 -7.81
N ASN A 289 21.24 29.82 -6.56
CA ASN A 289 21.97 28.66 -6.06
C ASN A 289 21.04 27.43 -5.97
N LEU A 290 21.46 26.33 -6.60
CA LEU A 290 20.72 25.06 -6.68
C LEU A 290 20.90 24.18 -5.44
N MET A 291 21.54 24.65 -4.36
CA MET A 291 21.62 23.93 -3.09
C MET A 291 20.59 24.45 -2.08
N PHE A 292 20.02 23.56 -1.27
CA PHE A 292 19.12 23.94 -0.18
C PHE A 292 19.92 24.44 1.03
N GLN A 293 19.97 25.76 1.23
CA GLN A 293 20.64 26.39 2.37
C GLN A 293 19.88 26.21 3.69
N THR A 294 20.61 26.13 4.80
CA THR A 294 20.08 26.01 6.17
C THR A 294 21.09 26.55 7.21
N SER A 295 20.69 26.61 8.48
CA SER A 295 21.55 26.96 9.62
C SER A 295 21.83 25.74 10.49
N ILE A 296 23.10 25.46 10.77
CA ILE A 296 23.51 24.41 11.69
C ILE A 296 23.53 24.99 13.11
N GLY A 297 22.59 24.55 13.96
CA GLY A 297 22.41 25.05 15.32
C GLY A 297 21.55 26.33 15.41
N PRO A 298 21.11 26.69 16.63
CA PRO A 298 20.04 27.68 16.83
C PRO A 298 20.49 29.14 16.66
N GLY A 299 21.80 29.41 16.58
CA GLY A 299 22.34 30.77 16.62
C GLY A 299 22.59 31.43 15.24
N GLY A 300 22.28 30.77 14.12
CA GLY A 300 22.58 31.29 12.77
C GLY A 300 24.06 31.25 12.35
N ASN A 301 24.98 31.19 13.31
CA ASN A 301 26.43 31.36 13.14
C ASN A 301 27.15 30.32 12.26
N MET A 302 26.50 29.23 11.84
CA MET A 302 27.10 28.20 11.00
C MET A 302 26.19 27.90 9.80
N PRO A 303 26.39 28.58 8.65
CA PRO A 303 25.68 28.24 7.43
C PRO A 303 26.04 26.83 6.96
N GLY A 304 25.05 26.13 6.43
CA GLY A 304 25.19 24.82 5.83
C GLY A 304 24.18 24.62 4.72
N TYR A 305 24.28 23.47 4.04
CA TYR A 305 23.40 23.07 2.97
C TYR A 305 23.01 21.60 3.13
N LEU A 306 21.93 21.20 2.46
CA LEU A 306 21.74 19.80 2.11
C LEU A 306 22.61 19.47 0.90
N ARG A 307 23.29 18.31 0.94
CA ARG A 307 24.27 17.91 -0.08
C ARG A 307 23.67 17.73 -1.49
N PRO A 308 24.35 18.18 -2.56
CA PRO A 308 23.92 17.98 -3.96
C PRO A 308 24.36 16.64 -4.58
N GLU A 309 25.30 15.95 -3.93
CA GLU A 309 25.91 14.65 -4.24
C GLU A 309 26.27 13.95 -2.90
N THR A 310 26.58 12.65 -2.91
CA THR A 310 27.05 11.90 -1.73
C THR A 310 28.58 11.76 -1.68
N ALA A 311 29.26 11.79 -2.84
CA ALA A 311 30.72 11.71 -3.03
C ALA A 311 31.56 12.45 -1.97
N GLN A 312 31.21 13.70 -1.64
CA GLN A 312 31.92 14.53 -0.63
C GLN A 312 32.05 13.86 0.75
N GLY A 313 31.09 13.01 1.15
CA GLY A 313 31.17 12.23 2.39
C GLY A 313 32.27 11.18 2.36
N ILE A 314 32.52 10.59 1.19
CA ILE A 314 33.56 9.58 0.96
C ILE A 314 34.95 10.26 0.94
N PHE A 315 35.11 11.37 0.21
CA PHE A 315 36.39 12.12 0.18
C PHE A 315 36.84 12.60 1.57
N LEU A 316 35.92 13.12 2.39
CA LEU A 316 36.23 13.55 3.76
C LEU A 316 36.65 12.38 4.69
N ASN A 317 36.27 11.14 4.36
CA ASN A 317 36.65 9.94 5.10
C ASN A 317 37.79 9.14 4.44
N PHE A 318 38.34 9.58 3.30
CA PHE A 318 39.34 8.87 2.50
C PHE A 318 40.46 8.23 3.33
N LYS A 319 41.05 8.99 4.27
CA LYS A 319 42.14 8.49 5.13
C LYS A 319 41.75 7.25 5.97
N ARG A 320 40.50 7.19 6.46
CA ARG A 320 39.98 6.05 7.24
C ARG A 320 39.64 4.85 6.35
N LEU A 321 39.18 5.10 5.13
CA LEU A 321 38.89 4.07 4.14
C LEU A 321 40.18 3.41 3.65
N LEU A 322 41.21 4.22 3.36
CA LEU A 322 42.56 3.76 3.02
C LEU A 322 43.20 2.99 4.20
N GLU A 323 43.04 3.46 5.44
CA GLU A 323 43.48 2.75 6.66
C GLU A 323 42.79 1.38 6.80
N PHE A 324 41.48 1.30 6.53
CA PHE A 324 40.73 0.04 6.51
C PHE A 324 41.24 -0.91 5.40
N ASN A 325 41.61 -0.39 4.23
CA ASN A 325 42.28 -1.14 3.16
C ASN A 325 43.81 -1.27 3.34
N GLN A 326 44.31 -1.18 4.58
CA GLN A 326 45.72 -1.42 4.95
C GLN A 326 46.74 -0.53 4.21
N GLY A 327 46.34 0.66 3.78
CA GLY A 327 47.18 1.59 3.04
C GLY A 327 47.35 1.28 1.54
N LYS A 328 46.57 0.35 0.97
CA LYS A 328 46.75 -0.12 -0.41
C LYS A 328 45.76 0.49 -1.40
N LEU A 329 46.22 0.62 -2.64
CA LEU A 329 45.42 0.89 -3.84
C LEU A 329 45.43 -0.35 -4.76
N PRO A 330 44.46 -0.49 -5.68
CA PRO A 330 43.21 0.26 -5.71
C PRO A 330 42.26 -0.17 -4.58
N PHE A 331 41.30 0.70 -4.24
CA PHE A 331 40.13 0.33 -3.43
C PHE A 331 38.93 1.18 -3.83
N ALA A 332 37.73 0.70 -3.54
CA ALA A 332 36.51 1.46 -3.74
C ALA A 332 35.75 1.68 -2.43
N ALA A 333 35.11 2.83 -2.31
CA ALA A 333 34.10 3.11 -1.29
C ALA A 333 32.79 3.54 -1.95
N ALA A 334 31.66 3.41 -1.25
CA ALA A 334 30.35 3.74 -1.80
C ALA A 334 29.41 4.35 -0.75
N GLN A 335 28.43 5.13 -1.21
CA GLN A 335 27.30 5.55 -0.39
C GLN A 335 25.99 5.46 -1.16
N ILE A 336 24.96 4.91 -0.51
CA ILE A 336 23.57 4.97 -0.96
C ILE A 336 22.82 5.93 -0.05
N GLY A 337 22.22 6.98 -0.60
CA GLY A 337 21.49 7.95 0.22
C GLY A 337 20.81 9.05 -0.60
N ASN A 338 20.08 9.93 0.09
CA ASN A 338 19.42 11.06 -0.58
C ASN A 338 20.36 12.23 -0.79
N SER A 339 20.14 12.94 -1.90
CA SER A 339 20.80 14.18 -2.31
C SER A 339 19.74 15.17 -2.79
N PHE A 340 20.06 16.46 -2.72
CA PHE A 340 19.10 17.55 -2.80
C PHE A 340 19.56 18.62 -3.77
N ARG A 341 18.72 18.94 -4.76
CA ARG A 341 18.98 19.98 -5.77
C ARG A 341 17.75 20.88 -5.88
N ASN A 342 17.88 22.16 -5.58
CA ASN A 342 16.78 23.14 -5.52
C ASN A 342 16.35 23.58 -6.93
N GLU A 343 15.89 22.61 -7.72
CA GLU A 343 15.49 22.78 -9.12
C GLU A 343 14.48 23.91 -9.29
N ILE A 344 14.75 24.86 -10.20
CA ILE A 344 13.92 26.06 -10.39
C ILE A 344 12.51 25.70 -10.88
N SER A 345 12.40 24.78 -11.84
CA SER A 345 11.11 24.35 -12.43
C SER A 345 11.11 22.85 -12.77
N PRO A 346 10.98 21.96 -11.77
CA PRO A 346 10.89 20.51 -11.99
C PRO A 346 9.54 20.15 -12.65
N ARG A 347 9.60 19.66 -13.90
CA ARG A 347 8.40 19.41 -14.76
C ARG A 347 8.34 18.01 -15.39
N SER A 348 9.33 17.15 -15.16
CA SER A 348 9.50 15.85 -15.88
C SER A 348 9.33 14.62 -14.97
N GLY A 349 8.33 14.61 -14.10
CA GLY A 349 8.09 13.50 -13.17
C GLY A 349 9.32 13.19 -12.32
N LEU A 350 9.70 11.90 -12.22
CA LEU A 350 10.88 11.44 -11.48
C LEU A 350 12.24 11.79 -12.14
N ILE A 351 12.25 12.31 -13.37
CA ILE A 351 13.50 12.57 -14.11
C ILE A 351 14.26 13.79 -13.55
N ARG A 352 13.51 14.83 -13.14
CA ARG A 352 14.07 16.08 -12.60
C ARG A 352 13.30 16.50 -11.34
N VAL A 353 13.87 16.13 -10.19
CA VAL A 353 13.28 16.21 -8.85
C VAL A 353 14.21 16.92 -7.88
N ARG A 354 13.65 17.40 -6.76
CA ARG A 354 14.37 18.21 -5.76
C ARG A 354 15.05 17.40 -4.66
N GLU A 355 14.53 16.22 -4.39
CA GLU A 355 15.14 15.19 -3.53
C GLU A 355 15.12 13.86 -4.28
N PHE A 356 16.25 13.16 -4.31
CA PHE A 356 16.35 11.85 -4.91
C PHE A 356 17.41 10.99 -4.22
N THR A 357 17.21 9.67 -4.25
CA THR A 357 18.23 8.72 -3.81
C THR A 357 19.23 8.50 -4.93
N MET A 358 20.50 8.63 -4.59
CA MET A 358 21.65 8.28 -5.42
C MET A 358 22.35 7.07 -4.81
N ALA A 359 23.10 6.35 -5.63
CA ALA A 359 24.09 5.40 -5.20
C ALA A 359 25.38 5.75 -5.93
N GLU A 360 26.46 6.03 -5.21
CA GLU A 360 27.73 6.47 -5.79
C GLU A 360 28.87 5.57 -5.32
N ILE A 361 29.88 5.42 -6.18
CA ILE A 361 31.09 4.64 -5.92
C ILE A 361 32.29 5.54 -6.23
N GLU A 362 33.18 5.74 -5.27
CA GLU A 362 34.50 6.33 -5.52
C GLU A 362 35.51 5.18 -5.61
N HIS A 363 36.01 4.89 -6.81
CA HIS A 363 37.08 3.91 -7.02
C HIS A 363 38.44 4.62 -7.10
N PHE A 364 39.20 4.56 -6.00
CA PHE A 364 40.53 5.12 -5.87
C PHE A 364 41.56 4.17 -6.49
N VAL A 365 42.27 4.63 -7.51
CA VAL A 365 43.27 3.89 -8.27
C VAL A 365 44.57 4.68 -8.37
N ASP A 366 45.70 3.99 -8.52
CA ASP A 366 46.97 4.62 -8.83
C ASP A 366 46.89 5.34 -10.19
N PRO A 367 47.34 6.61 -10.33
CA PRO A 367 47.39 7.29 -11.61
C PRO A 367 48.15 6.54 -12.71
N ASN A 368 49.17 5.76 -12.35
CA ASN A 368 50.04 5.01 -13.26
C ASN A 368 49.48 3.61 -13.58
N GLU A 369 48.72 3.00 -12.66
CA GLU A 369 48.14 1.65 -12.82
C GLU A 369 46.62 1.68 -13.05
N LYS A 370 46.15 2.44 -14.06
CA LYS A 370 44.73 2.43 -14.50
C LYS A 370 44.34 1.14 -15.26
N VAL A 371 44.56 -0.02 -14.65
CA VAL A 371 44.25 -1.34 -15.20
C VAL A 371 43.36 -2.14 -14.24
N HIS A 372 42.19 -2.59 -14.70
CA HIS A 372 41.28 -3.36 -13.85
C HIS A 372 41.42 -4.87 -14.06
N SER A 373 41.81 -5.59 -13.00
CA SER A 373 42.09 -7.03 -13.03
C SER A 373 40.92 -7.89 -13.52
N LYS A 374 39.67 -7.47 -13.30
CA LYS A 374 38.45 -8.15 -13.78
C LYS A 374 37.98 -7.75 -15.19
N PHE A 375 38.67 -6.85 -15.92
CA PHE A 375 38.18 -6.30 -17.19
C PHE A 375 37.81 -7.38 -18.23
N SER A 376 38.57 -8.47 -18.29
CA SER A 376 38.27 -9.61 -19.17
C SER A 376 36.88 -10.22 -18.98
N SER A 377 36.25 -10.07 -17.81
CA SER A 377 34.90 -10.59 -17.55
C SER A 377 33.78 -9.81 -18.24
N VAL A 378 34.07 -8.60 -18.77
CA VAL A 378 33.11 -7.73 -19.47
C VAL A 378 33.58 -7.30 -20.87
N ALA A 379 34.84 -7.57 -21.23
CA ALA A 379 35.43 -7.21 -22.53
C ALA A 379 34.65 -7.81 -23.74
N ASP A 380 33.95 -8.93 -23.56
CA ASP A 380 33.11 -9.55 -24.59
C ASP A 380 31.69 -8.96 -24.74
N LEU A 381 31.35 -7.89 -23.99
CA LEU A 381 30.04 -7.23 -24.13
C LEU A 381 29.98 -6.33 -25.36
N GLU A 382 28.95 -6.51 -26.18
CA GLU A 382 28.54 -5.59 -27.24
C GLU A 382 27.66 -4.48 -26.66
N ILE A 383 28.11 -3.22 -26.75
CA ILE A 383 27.46 -2.06 -26.13
C ILE A 383 27.36 -0.92 -27.16
N LEU A 384 26.23 -0.21 -27.15
CA LEU A 384 26.02 0.97 -27.99
C LEU A 384 26.78 2.19 -27.42
N LEU A 385 27.88 2.56 -28.05
CA LEU A 385 28.77 3.67 -27.65
C LEU A 385 28.57 4.90 -28.56
N TYR A 386 28.52 6.09 -27.96
CA TYR A 386 28.38 7.38 -28.64
C TYR A 386 29.53 8.31 -28.21
N SER A 387 30.72 8.06 -28.77
CA SER A 387 31.95 8.78 -28.41
C SER A 387 31.92 10.27 -28.81
N SER A 388 32.78 11.09 -28.18
CA SER A 388 32.94 12.51 -28.52
C SER A 388 33.34 12.69 -29.99
N LYS A 389 34.14 11.76 -30.54
CA LYS A 389 34.52 11.69 -31.96
C LYS A 389 33.31 11.44 -32.87
N ALA A 390 32.45 10.46 -32.55
CA ALA A 390 31.23 10.18 -33.30
C ALA A 390 30.29 11.41 -33.30
N GLN A 391 29.99 11.92 -32.10
CA GLN A 391 29.19 13.13 -31.88
C GLN A 391 29.71 14.32 -32.70
N THR A 392 31.01 14.62 -32.66
CA THR A 392 31.60 15.77 -33.40
C THR A 392 31.62 15.58 -34.91
N SER A 393 31.54 14.35 -35.41
CA SER A 393 31.46 14.03 -36.84
C SER A 393 30.03 13.88 -37.40
N GLY A 394 29.00 14.00 -36.56
CA GLY A 394 27.60 13.77 -36.98
C GLY A 394 27.27 12.30 -37.26
N GLN A 395 28.10 11.37 -36.80
CA GLN A 395 27.83 9.93 -36.88
C GLN A 395 26.94 9.47 -35.73
N SER A 396 26.06 8.51 -36.00
CA SER A 396 25.25 7.86 -34.97
C SER A 396 26.10 7.05 -33.98
N ALA A 397 25.52 6.70 -32.83
CA ALA A 397 26.10 5.74 -31.90
C ALA A 397 26.35 4.38 -32.58
N GLN A 398 27.44 3.70 -32.21
CA GLN A 398 27.87 2.44 -32.83
C GLN A 398 27.89 1.32 -31.80
N ILE A 399 27.43 0.12 -32.18
CA ILE A 399 27.60 -1.07 -31.34
C ILE A 399 29.07 -1.49 -31.44
N MET A 400 29.78 -1.46 -30.32
CA MET A 400 31.17 -1.87 -30.21
C MET A 400 31.32 -2.95 -29.14
N LYS A 401 32.26 -3.86 -29.38
CA LYS A 401 32.74 -4.78 -28.36
C LYS A 401 33.61 -4.03 -27.35
N LEU A 402 33.37 -4.25 -26.07
CA LEU A 402 33.93 -3.42 -25.00
C LEU A 402 35.46 -3.53 -24.86
N GLY A 403 36.04 -4.69 -25.16
CA GLY A 403 37.49 -4.88 -25.27
C GLY A 403 38.09 -4.04 -26.39
N ASP A 404 37.56 -4.19 -27.60
CA ASP A 404 37.97 -3.49 -28.82
C ASP A 404 37.87 -1.96 -28.65
N ALA A 405 36.86 -1.46 -27.94
CA ALA A 405 36.69 -0.04 -27.64
C ALA A 405 37.77 0.52 -26.70
N VAL A 406 38.37 -0.30 -25.82
CA VAL A 406 39.53 0.09 -25.00
C VAL A 406 40.82 -0.05 -25.82
N GLU A 407 40.99 -1.12 -26.60
CA GLU A 407 42.17 -1.33 -27.46
C GLU A 407 42.33 -0.23 -28.54
N GLN A 408 41.22 0.25 -29.10
CA GLN A 408 41.19 1.35 -30.08
C GLN A 408 41.30 2.75 -29.44
N GLY A 409 41.40 2.87 -28.10
CA GLY A 409 41.44 4.14 -27.40
C GLY A 409 40.17 4.99 -27.60
N VAL A 410 39.01 4.34 -27.72
CA VAL A 410 37.70 5.02 -27.67
C VAL A 410 37.31 5.26 -26.21
N ILE A 411 37.43 4.24 -25.37
CA ILE A 411 37.36 4.34 -23.91
C ILE A 411 38.79 4.43 -23.37
N ASN A 412 39.09 5.43 -22.55
CA ASN A 412 40.45 5.80 -22.14
C ASN A 412 41.24 4.65 -21.47
N ASN A 413 40.62 3.89 -20.58
CA ASN A 413 41.30 2.82 -19.82
C ASN A 413 40.36 1.67 -19.41
N SER A 414 40.95 0.55 -18.99
CA SER A 414 40.19 -0.66 -18.64
C SER A 414 39.45 -0.60 -17.29
N VAL A 415 39.73 0.38 -16.43
CA VAL A 415 38.93 0.64 -15.22
C VAL A 415 37.60 1.29 -15.60
N LEU A 416 37.65 2.33 -16.42
CA LEU A 416 36.46 2.98 -16.98
C LEU A 416 35.66 1.99 -17.85
N GLY A 417 36.35 1.21 -18.68
CA GLY A 417 35.76 0.09 -19.43
C GLY A 417 35.10 -0.95 -18.53
N TYR A 418 35.72 -1.34 -17.42
CA TYR A 418 35.13 -2.31 -16.47
C TYR A 418 33.82 -1.77 -15.87
N PHE A 419 33.82 -0.53 -15.40
CA PHE A 419 32.62 0.08 -14.84
C PHE A 419 31.51 0.25 -15.87
N ILE A 420 31.80 0.68 -17.10
CA ILE A 420 30.82 0.71 -18.22
C ILE A 420 30.18 -0.67 -18.42
N GLY A 421 30.98 -1.73 -18.47
CA GLY A 421 30.48 -3.11 -18.60
C GLY A 421 29.62 -3.57 -17.42
N ARG A 422 30.03 -3.27 -16.18
CA ARG A 422 29.23 -3.59 -14.98
C ARG A 422 27.95 -2.76 -14.89
N ILE A 423 27.96 -1.49 -15.29
CA ILE A 423 26.77 -0.62 -15.38
C ILE A 423 25.77 -1.20 -16.40
N TYR A 424 26.23 -1.58 -17.60
CA TYR A 424 25.38 -2.20 -18.61
C TYR A 424 24.72 -3.50 -18.11
N LEU A 425 25.51 -4.39 -17.48
CA LEU A 425 25.00 -5.62 -16.89
C LEU A 425 24.02 -5.36 -15.74
N TYR A 426 24.23 -4.31 -14.94
CA TYR A 426 23.28 -3.93 -13.88
C TYR A 426 21.96 -3.42 -14.47
N LEU A 427 22.02 -2.43 -15.37
CA LEU A 427 20.84 -1.78 -15.97
C LEU A 427 19.95 -2.78 -16.72
N THR A 428 20.56 -3.68 -17.49
CA THR A 428 19.83 -4.75 -18.19
C THR A 428 19.24 -5.78 -17.22
N ARG A 429 19.96 -6.14 -16.13
CA ARG A 429 19.46 -7.05 -15.07
C ARG A 429 18.29 -6.48 -14.27
N VAL A 430 18.21 -5.16 -14.07
CA VAL A 430 17.06 -4.50 -13.41
C VAL A 430 15.90 -4.18 -14.36
N GLY A 431 16.05 -4.38 -15.66
CA GLY A 431 14.93 -4.39 -16.62
C GLY A 431 14.95 -3.31 -17.70
N LEU A 432 16.08 -2.65 -17.96
CA LEU A 432 16.19 -1.78 -19.13
C LEU A 432 16.44 -2.62 -20.40
N ALA A 433 15.65 -2.35 -21.45
CA ALA A 433 15.82 -2.95 -22.78
C ALA A 433 17.19 -2.57 -23.39
N LYS A 434 17.90 -3.55 -23.98
CA LYS A 434 19.29 -3.43 -24.44
C LYS A 434 19.47 -2.40 -25.56
N ASP A 435 18.50 -2.35 -26.47
CA ASP A 435 18.35 -1.42 -27.59
C ASP A 435 18.05 0.02 -27.15
N LYS A 436 17.61 0.21 -25.90
CA LYS A 436 17.24 1.51 -25.31
C LYS A 436 18.22 1.99 -24.26
N VAL A 437 19.45 1.44 -24.24
CA VAL A 437 20.57 1.88 -23.42
C VAL A 437 21.78 2.17 -24.32
N ARG A 438 22.38 3.35 -24.17
CA ARG A 438 23.66 3.71 -24.79
C ARG A 438 24.60 4.32 -23.76
N PHE A 439 25.90 4.34 -24.05
CA PHE A 439 26.87 5.13 -23.28
C PHE A 439 27.37 6.28 -24.13
N ARG A 440 27.17 7.52 -23.67
CA ARG A 440 27.58 8.75 -24.35
C ARG A 440 28.77 9.37 -23.65
N GLN A 441 29.85 9.59 -24.39
CA GLN A 441 31.02 10.30 -23.87
C GLN A 441 30.75 11.80 -23.77
N HIS A 442 31.26 12.48 -22.74
CA HIS A 442 31.23 13.93 -22.67
C HIS A 442 32.14 14.56 -23.74
N MET A 443 31.76 15.72 -24.24
CA MET A 443 32.64 16.56 -25.07
C MET A 443 33.59 17.39 -24.20
N ASP A 444 34.71 17.85 -24.78
CA ASP A 444 35.72 18.67 -24.10
C ASP A 444 35.16 19.96 -23.46
N ASN A 445 33.99 20.44 -23.92
CA ASN A 445 33.27 21.62 -23.44
C ASN A 445 31.96 21.29 -22.71
N GLU A 446 31.90 20.09 -22.13
CA GLU A 446 30.81 19.55 -21.34
C GLU A 446 31.37 18.81 -20.11
N MET A 447 32.51 18.14 -20.30
CA MET A 447 33.39 17.61 -19.27
C MET A 447 33.51 18.58 -18.10
N ALA A 448 33.11 18.14 -16.90
CA ALA A 448 33.24 18.93 -15.68
C ALA A 448 34.72 19.29 -15.44
N HIS A 449 34.98 20.44 -14.81
CA HIS A 449 36.33 21.04 -14.69
C HIS A 449 37.36 20.25 -13.86
N TYR A 450 37.01 19.04 -13.42
CA TYR A 450 37.80 18.10 -12.66
C TYR A 450 37.98 16.73 -13.36
N ALA A 451 37.23 16.46 -14.44
CA ALA A 451 37.22 15.17 -15.11
C ALA A 451 38.26 15.10 -16.26
N CYS A 452 38.69 13.89 -16.60
CA CYS A 452 39.61 13.61 -17.72
C CYS A 452 39.00 12.74 -18.83
N ASP A 453 38.01 11.92 -18.48
CA ASP A 453 37.06 11.25 -19.40
C ASP A 453 35.75 11.08 -18.63
N CYS A 454 34.61 11.00 -19.32
CA CYS A 454 33.32 10.79 -18.68
C CYS A 454 32.32 10.15 -19.66
N TRP A 455 31.61 9.12 -19.20
CA TRP A 455 30.62 8.39 -20.00
C TRP A 455 29.29 8.27 -19.25
N ASP A 456 28.25 8.90 -19.77
CA ASP A 456 26.89 8.78 -19.26
C ASP A 456 26.22 7.52 -19.84
N ALA A 457 25.71 6.64 -18.98
CA ALA A 457 24.71 5.68 -19.40
C ALA A 457 23.37 6.41 -19.57
N GLU A 458 22.84 6.39 -20.80
CA GLU A 458 21.59 7.04 -21.18
C GLU A 458 20.52 6.02 -21.55
N ALA A 459 19.27 6.29 -21.15
CA ALA A 459 18.10 5.49 -21.51
C ALA A 459 17.17 6.22 -22.48
N LYS A 460 16.65 5.53 -23.51
CA LYS A 460 15.73 6.09 -24.51
C LYS A 460 14.27 6.07 -24.02
N THR A 461 13.84 7.17 -23.42
CA THR A 461 12.48 7.36 -22.86
C THR A 461 11.55 8.15 -23.76
N SER A 462 10.29 8.31 -23.36
CA SER A 462 9.30 9.24 -23.96
C SER A 462 9.67 10.73 -23.83
N TYR A 463 10.75 11.04 -23.10
CA TYR A 463 11.39 12.36 -23.03
C TYR A 463 12.66 12.47 -23.89
N GLY A 464 13.00 11.41 -24.65
CA GLY A 464 14.25 11.26 -25.38
C GLY A 464 15.30 10.46 -24.59
N TRP A 465 16.55 10.54 -25.04
CA TRP A 465 17.69 10.01 -24.27
C TRP A 465 17.88 10.83 -23.00
N ILE A 466 17.90 10.16 -21.85
CA ILE A 466 18.18 10.78 -20.55
C ILE A 466 19.34 10.07 -19.86
N GLU A 467 20.28 10.84 -19.31
CA GLU A 467 21.35 10.36 -18.42
C GLU A 467 20.73 9.74 -17.16
N ILE A 468 21.17 8.52 -16.80
CA ILE A 468 20.68 7.77 -15.63
C ILE A 468 21.80 7.22 -14.74
N VAL A 469 23.03 7.12 -15.27
CA VAL A 469 24.26 6.85 -14.52
C VAL A 469 25.39 7.67 -15.15
N GLY A 470 26.06 8.54 -14.39
CA GLY A 470 27.32 9.14 -14.81
C GLY A 470 28.49 8.21 -14.48
N CYS A 471 29.52 8.17 -15.32
CA CYS A 471 30.76 7.43 -15.07
C CYS A 471 31.98 8.30 -15.39
N ALA A 472 32.43 9.08 -14.42
CA ALA A 472 33.48 10.09 -14.58
C ALA A 472 34.86 9.61 -14.10
N ASP A 473 35.94 10.08 -14.72
CA ASP A 473 37.32 9.98 -14.24
C ASP A 473 37.73 11.34 -13.64
N ARG A 474 37.44 11.58 -12.35
CA ARG A 474 37.60 12.88 -11.64
C ARG A 474 39.06 13.25 -11.32
N SER A 475 40.02 12.48 -11.85
CA SER A 475 41.44 12.55 -11.48
C SER A 475 41.63 12.63 -9.94
N CYS A 476 42.46 13.55 -9.45
CA CYS A 476 42.77 13.75 -8.03
C CYS A 476 42.18 15.04 -7.44
N TYR A 477 41.26 15.71 -8.15
CA TYR A 477 40.79 17.07 -7.85
C TYR A 477 40.20 17.23 -6.44
N ASP A 478 39.23 16.41 -6.06
CA ASP A 478 38.51 16.56 -4.79
C ASP A 478 39.44 16.36 -3.57
N LEU A 479 40.29 15.34 -3.59
CA LEU A 479 41.29 15.09 -2.55
C LEU A 479 42.28 16.25 -2.43
N THR A 480 42.76 16.77 -3.57
CA THR A 480 43.70 17.91 -3.64
C THR A 480 43.09 19.19 -3.09
N CYS A 481 41.83 19.47 -3.41
CA CYS A 481 41.11 20.64 -2.90
C CYS A 481 40.90 20.58 -1.37
N HIS A 482 40.44 19.45 -0.85
CA HIS A 482 40.21 19.29 0.60
C HIS A 482 41.51 19.30 1.42
N ALA A 483 42.57 18.64 0.96
CA ALA A 483 43.88 18.67 1.63
C ALA A 483 44.44 20.11 1.72
N ARG A 484 44.38 20.86 0.60
CA ARG A 484 44.85 22.25 0.50
C ARG A 484 44.12 23.20 1.45
N VAL A 485 42.80 23.11 1.56
CA VAL A 485 42.01 24.04 2.40
C VAL A 485 42.05 23.66 3.88
N THR A 486 41.90 22.38 4.22
CA THR A 486 41.86 21.93 5.61
C THR A 486 43.21 22.09 6.32
N LYS A 487 44.33 22.08 5.56
CA LYS A 487 45.69 21.94 6.09
C LYS A 487 45.86 20.71 6.97
N VAL A 488 45.00 19.70 6.78
CA VAL A 488 45.26 18.33 7.20
C VAL A 488 46.08 17.73 6.07
N PRO A 489 47.42 17.60 6.22
CA PRO A 489 48.22 16.89 5.24
C PRO A 489 47.66 15.49 5.03
N LEU A 490 47.31 15.16 3.79
CA LEU A 490 47.30 13.76 3.36
C LEU A 490 48.75 13.23 3.28
N VAL A 491 49.75 14.12 3.08
CA VAL A 491 51.21 13.91 3.34
C VAL A 491 51.90 15.20 3.82
N PHE A 492 52.97 15.08 4.62
CA PHE A 492 53.42 16.06 5.66
C PHE A 492 54.53 17.08 5.27
N GLU A 493 54.71 18.13 6.09
CA GLU A 493 55.62 19.27 5.83
C GLU A 493 56.39 19.82 7.08
N PRO A 494 57.47 20.64 6.93
CA PRO A 494 58.50 20.89 7.95
C PRO A 494 58.39 22.18 8.81
N ASN A 495 59.46 22.46 9.58
CA ASN A 495 59.52 23.31 10.80
C ASN A 495 59.82 24.81 10.52
N LYS A 496 59.16 25.70 11.28
CA LYS A 496 58.96 27.13 10.96
C LYS A 496 59.39 28.10 12.11
N GLY A 497 60.16 27.61 13.10
CA GLY A 497 60.31 28.25 14.41
C GLY A 497 61.27 29.44 14.58
N ALA A 498 62.37 29.54 13.81
CA ALA A 498 63.40 30.58 14.00
C ALA A 498 63.06 31.87 13.25
N ILE A 499 62.88 31.78 11.93
CA ILE A 499 62.58 32.89 11.01
C ILE A 499 61.32 33.66 11.46
N GLY A 500 60.31 32.95 11.97
CA GLY A 500 59.08 33.53 12.52
C GLY A 500 59.28 34.46 13.73
N LYS A 501 60.34 34.28 14.53
CA LYS A 501 60.65 35.19 15.65
C LYS A 501 61.33 36.48 15.19
N ALA A 502 62.15 36.42 14.15
CA ALA A 502 62.89 37.55 13.62
C ALA A 502 61.98 38.51 12.83
N TYR A 503 61.32 38.04 11.76
CA TYR A 503 60.58 38.89 10.82
C TYR A 503 59.06 38.89 11.01
N LYS A 504 58.55 38.13 11.99
CA LYS A 504 57.13 38.12 12.42
C LYS A 504 56.14 37.89 11.27
N LYS A 505 55.48 38.93 10.77
CA LYS A 505 54.55 38.83 9.62
C LYS A 505 55.25 38.59 8.29
N GLU A 506 56.46 39.11 8.13
CA GLU A 506 57.20 39.10 6.85
C GLU A 506 58.03 37.81 6.69
N ALA A 507 58.17 37.03 7.77
CA ALA A 507 58.78 35.70 7.78
C ALA A 507 58.14 34.73 6.77
N LYS A 508 56.87 34.96 6.38
CA LYS A 508 56.18 34.17 5.34
C LYS A 508 56.86 34.33 3.97
N LEU A 509 57.09 35.58 3.53
CA LEU A 509 57.74 35.89 2.25
C LEU A 509 59.15 35.29 2.19
N VAL A 510 59.90 35.44 3.29
CA VAL A 510 61.24 34.88 3.43
C VAL A 510 61.26 33.35 3.32
N MET A 511 60.30 32.65 3.95
CA MET A 511 60.21 31.18 3.83
C MET A 511 59.73 30.73 2.44
N GLU A 512 58.84 31.47 1.79
CA GLU A 512 58.36 31.15 0.44
C GLU A 512 59.45 31.38 -0.62
N HIS A 513 60.32 32.39 -0.46
CA HIS A 513 61.52 32.55 -1.28
C HIS A 513 62.52 31.41 -1.09
N LEU A 514 62.89 31.11 0.17
CA LEU A 514 63.88 30.07 0.48
C LEU A 514 63.44 28.67 0.03
N ALA A 515 62.13 28.43 -0.10
CA ALA A 515 61.58 27.18 -0.65
C ALA A 515 61.60 27.13 -2.20
N ALA A 516 61.77 28.27 -2.88
CA ALA A 516 61.80 28.38 -4.34
C ALA A 516 63.24 28.51 -4.91
N CYS A 517 64.27 28.51 -4.07
CA CYS A 517 65.67 28.60 -4.48
C CYS A 517 66.20 27.28 -5.06
N ASP A 518 67.00 27.36 -6.13
CA ASP A 518 67.71 26.22 -6.71
C ASP A 518 69.00 25.84 -5.96
N GLU A 519 69.56 24.66 -6.29
CA GLU A 519 70.76 24.13 -5.61
C GLU A 519 72.03 24.98 -5.86
N CYS A 520 72.13 25.69 -6.98
CA CYS A 520 73.27 26.58 -7.26
C CYS A 520 73.19 27.81 -6.35
N TYR A 521 72.03 28.46 -6.31
CA TYR A 521 71.78 29.60 -5.41
C TYR A 521 71.99 29.20 -3.94
N ILE A 522 71.43 28.06 -3.50
CA ILE A 522 71.63 27.54 -2.14
C ILE A 522 73.13 27.29 -1.86
N THR A 523 73.89 26.81 -2.84
CA THR A 523 75.34 26.60 -2.71
C THR A 523 76.13 27.91 -2.54
N ASP A 524 75.77 28.97 -3.26
CA ASP A 524 76.47 30.24 -3.17
C ASP A 524 76.06 31.05 -1.93
N GLN A 525 74.80 30.96 -1.48
CA GLN A 525 74.41 31.51 -0.18
C GLN A 525 75.01 30.70 1.01
N GLU A 526 75.24 29.39 0.86
CA GLU A 526 75.97 28.57 1.87
C GLU A 526 77.42 29.05 2.05
N LYS A 527 78.11 29.43 0.96
CA LYS A 527 79.45 30.06 1.04
C LYS A 527 79.40 31.38 1.80
N LEU A 528 78.49 32.29 1.43
CA LEU A 528 78.34 33.60 2.07
C LEU A 528 78.01 33.47 3.57
N LEU A 529 77.14 32.52 3.96
CA LEU A 529 76.88 32.15 5.36
C LEU A 529 78.11 31.59 6.10
N SER A 530 79.04 30.96 5.38
CA SER A 530 80.26 30.39 5.96
C SER A 530 81.38 31.43 6.13
N GLU A 531 81.49 32.38 5.21
CA GLU A 531 82.54 33.41 5.16
C GLU A 531 82.17 34.67 5.95
N ASN A 532 80.94 35.19 5.76
CA ASN A 532 80.47 36.43 6.37
C ASN A 532 79.47 36.22 7.54
N GLY A 533 78.98 34.99 7.75
CA GLY A 533 78.03 34.64 8.83
C GLY A 533 76.57 35.01 8.55
N GLU A 534 76.31 35.74 7.47
CA GLU A 534 75.00 36.25 7.07
C GLU A 534 74.94 36.47 5.55
N PHE A 535 73.72 36.48 5.00
CA PHE A 535 73.42 36.79 3.61
C PHE A 535 72.12 37.60 3.50
N THR A 536 71.83 38.14 2.31
CA THR A 536 70.69 39.03 2.09
C THR A 536 69.83 38.54 0.92
N VAL A 537 68.51 38.52 1.13
CA VAL A 537 67.48 38.10 0.17
C VAL A 537 66.60 39.30 -0.17
N GLU A 538 66.25 39.49 -1.43
CA GLU A 538 65.27 40.51 -1.85
C GLU A 538 64.02 39.87 -2.46
N THR A 539 62.85 40.26 -1.95
CA THR A 539 61.54 39.79 -2.43
C THR A 539 60.47 40.87 -2.22
N GLU A 540 59.55 41.01 -3.18
CA GLU A 540 58.45 42.00 -3.16
C GLU A 540 58.93 43.43 -2.81
N GLY A 541 60.12 43.82 -3.29
CA GLY A 541 60.72 45.14 -3.02
C GLY A 541 61.23 45.33 -1.59
N LYS A 542 61.49 44.26 -0.84
CA LYS A 542 62.03 44.28 0.53
C LYS A 542 63.26 43.39 0.69
N THR A 543 64.19 43.90 1.49
CA THR A 543 65.53 43.35 1.70
C THR A 543 65.61 42.69 3.09
N PHE A 544 65.83 41.37 3.13
CA PHE A 544 65.83 40.55 4.35
C PHE A 544 67.21 39.95 4.62
N LYS A 545 67.78 40.27 5.79
CA LYS A 545 69.16 39.88 6.18
C LYS A 545 69.14 38.66 7.09
N LEU A 546 69.56 37.50 6.58
CA LEU A 546 69.48 36.19 7.24
C LEU A 546 70.82 35.76 7.82
N THR A 547 70.83 35.35 9.10
CA THR A 547 72.03 34.88 9.79
C THR A 547 72.08 33.36 9.93
N LYS A 548 73.27 32.84 10.24
CA LYS A 548 73.58 31.42 10.48
C LYS A 548 72.68 30.71 11.52
N ASP A 549 72.09 31.45 12.47
CA ASP A 549 71.15 30.91 13.46
C ASP A 549 69.71 30.73 12.92
N MET A 550 69.40 31.35 11.77
CA MET A 550 68.07 31.34 11.16
C MET A 550 67.95 30.36 9.99
N VAL A 551 69.06 30.08 9.30
CA VAL A 551 69.13 29.19 8.13
C VAL A 551 70.31 28.25 8.28
N SER A 552 70.04 26.94 8.35
CA SER A 552 71.06 25.89 8.27
C SER A 552 70.89 25.09 6.98
N VAL A 553 71.81 25.22 6.04
CA VAL A 553 71.86 24.35 4.84
C VAL A 553 72.26 22.94 5.28
N LYS A 554 71.62 21.92 4.70
CA LYS A 554 71.85 20.50 5.01
C LYS A 554 71.75 19.66 3.75
N ARG A 555 72.89 19.19 3.24
CA ARG A 555 72.97 18.22 2.15
C ARG A 555 72.98 16.81 2.75
N PHE A 556 72.04 15.95 2.34
CA PHE A 556 71.97 14.55 2.79
C PHE A 556 71.30 13.69 1.71
N GLN A 557 71.72 12.43 1.57
CA GLN A 557 70.99 11.48 0.72
C GLN A 557 69.70 11.05 1.45
N LYS A 558 68.55 11.52 0.94
CA LYS A 558 67.23 11.05 1.37
C LYS A 558 66.84 9.82 0.53
N THR A 559 67.14 8.62 1.01
CA THR A 559 66.60 7.38 0.41
C THR A 559 65.08 7.37 0.58
N LEU A 560 64.35 7.58 -0.52
CA LEU A 560 62.90 7.43 -0.55
C LEU A 560 62.57 5.93 -0.67
N HIS A 561 62.18 5.32 0.44
CA HIS A 561 61.74 3.92 0.46
C HIS A 561 60.29 3.71 -0.01
N VAL A 562 59.53 4.80 -0.13
CA VAL A 562 58.14 4.86 -0.60
C VAL A 562 57.93 6.16 -1.38
N GLU A 563 57.02 6.13 -2.34
CA GLU A 563 56.52 7.29 -3.07
C GLU A 563 55.16 7.72 -2.51
N GLU A 564 54.85 9.02 -2.56
CA GLU A 564 53.61 9.59 -2.02
C GLU A 564 52.64 9.89 -3.18
N ILE A 565 51.66 9.01 -3.38
CA ILE A 565 50.78 9.03 -4.55
C ILE A 565 49.40 9.58 -4.18
N THR A 566 48.94 10.61 -4.90
CA THR A 566 47.54 11.06 -4.82
C THR A 566 46.70 10.21 -5.78
N PRO A 567 45.70 9.43 -5.31
CA PRO A 567 44.93 8.56 -6.19
C PRO A 567 44.13 9.34 -7.23
N ASN A 568 43.96 8.74 -8.39
CA ASN A 568 42.90 9.12 -9.31
C ASN A 568 41.59 8.42 -8.91
N VAL A 569 40.44 9.03 -9.20
CA VAL A 569 39.13 8.52 -8.82
C VAL A 569 38.23 8.30 -10.03
N ILE A 570 37.68 7.09 -10.15
CA ILE A 570 36.57 6.80 -11.07
C ILE A 570 35.26 6.80 -10.29
N GLU A 571 34.30 7.61 -10.73
CA GLU A 571 32.99 7.83 -10.10
C GLU A 571 31.83 7.30 -10.96
N PRO A 572 31.35 6.07 -10.70
CA PRO A 572 30.01 5.63 -11.09
C PRO A 572 28.91 6.20 -10.17
N SER A 573 28.17 7.21 -10.63
CA SER A 573 27.06 7.87 -9.92
C SER A 573 25.69 7.51 -10.51
N PHE A 574 24.84 6.82 -9.73
CA PHE A 574 23.59 6.21 -10.20
C PHE A 574 22.34 6.98 -9.75
N GLY A 575 21.59 7.56 -10.70
CA GLY A 575 20.33 8.26 -10.45
C GLY A 575 19.14 7.31 -10.26
N ILE A 576 19.02 6.66 -9.10
CA ILE A 576 18.03 5.59 -8.81
C ILE A 576 16.58 5.95 -9.20
N GLY A 577 16.18 7.21 -9.00
CA GLY A 577 14.85 7.70 -9.42
C GLY A 577 14.64 7.68 -10.94
N ARG A 578 15.66 8.05 -11.73
CA ARG A 578 15.62 8.01 -13.19
C ARG A 578 15.69 6.58 -13.72
N ILE A 579 16.58 5.76 -13.16
CA ILE A 579 16.70 4.33 -13.48
C ILE A 579 15.35 3.63 -13.30
N MET A 580 14.67 3.87 -12.17
CA MET A 580 13.34 3.29 -11.92
C MET A 580 12.26 3.82 -12.87
N TYR A 581 12.32 5.09 -13.27
CA TYR A 581 11.43 5.63 -14.30
C TYR A 581 11.64 4.98 -15.67
N SER A 582 12.90 4.79 -16.08
CA SER A 582 13.25 4.06 -17.31
C SER A 582 12.78 2.61 -17.27
N ILE A 583 12.87 1.94 -16.12
CA ILE A 583 12.31 0.58 -15.93
C ILE A 583 10.78 0.60 -16.10
N PHE A 584 10.07 1.61 -15.58
CA PHE A 584 8.62 1.73 -15.81
C PHE A 584 8.30 1.81 -17.31
N GLU A 585 8.93 2.72 -18.06
CA GLU A 585 8.66 2.84 -19.50
C GLU A 585 9.08 1.61 -20.31
N HIS A 586 10.26 1.04 -20.03
CA HIS A 586 10.80 -0.10 -20.78
C HIS A 586 10.05 -1.41 -20.49
N THR A 587 9.28 -1.50 -19.41
CA THR A 587 8.53 -2.72 -19.02
C THR A 587 7.01 -2.54 -19.03
N PHE A 588 6.46 -1.36 -19.32
CA PHE A 588 5.02 -1.13 -19.38
C PHE A 588 4.41 -1.66 -20.68
N HIS A 589 3.36 -2.48 -20.57
CA HIS A 589 2.63 -2.99 -21.72
C HIS A 589 1.12 -3.06 -21.46
N ILE A 590 0.36 -3.17 -22.55
CA ILE A 590 -1.09 -3.36 -22.57
C ILE A 590 -1.37 -4.78 -23.10
N ARG A 591 -2.35 -5.49 -22.54
CA ARG A 591 -2.73 -6.82 -23.04
C ARG A 591 -3.47 -6.72 -24.38
N GLN A 592 -3.10 -7.60 -25.32
CA GLN A 592 -3.86 -7.78 -26.56
C GLN A 592 -5.29 -8.22 -26.24
N GLY A 593 -6.28 -7.58 -26.86
CA GLY A 593 -7.71 -7.88 -26.68
C GLY A 593 -8.38 -7.29 -25.44
N ASP A 594 -7.64 -6.66 -24.52
CA ASP A 594 -8.21 -5.95 -23.36
C ASP A 594 -7.36 -4.71 -23.03
N GLU A 595 -7.74 -3.58 -23.62
CA GLU A 595 -7.03 -2.31 -23.44
C GLU A 595 -7.00 -1.79 -22.00
N GLN A 596 -7.88 -2.26 -21.11
CA GLN A 596 -7.87 -1.82 -19.70
C GLN A 596 -6.83 -2.57 -18.87
N ARG A 597 -6.33 -3.71 -19.36
CA ARG A 597 -5.34 -4.52 -18.64
C ARG A 597 -3.91 -4.10 -19.00
N THR A 598 -3.37 -3.19 -18.22
CA THR A 598 -1.94 -2.85 -18.22
C THR A 598 -1.15 -3.83 -17.34
N TYR A 599 0.16 -3.98 -17.62
CA TYR A 599 1.08 -4.74 -16.77
C TYR A 599 2.52 -4.24 -16.91
N PHE A 600 3.36 -4.58 -15.92
CA PHE A 600 4.79 -4.27 -15.96
C PHE A 600 5.64 -5.56 -15.99
N SER A 601 6.42 -5.74 -17.05
CA SER A 601 7.40 -6.83 -17.25
C SER A 601 8.65 -6.72 -16.37
N PHE A 602 8.52 -6.35 -15.10
CA PHE A 602 9.67 -6.26 -14.18
C PHE A 602 10.39 -7.61 -14.08
N PRO A 603 11.73 -7.68 -14.24
CA PRO A 603 12.48 -8.90 -13.98
C PRO A 603 12.23 -9.43 -12.58
N ALA A 604 12.13 -10.75 -12.41
CA ALA A 604 11.72 -11.37 -11.15
C ALA A 604 12.60 -10.93 -9.95
N VAL A 605 13.90 -10.69 -10.19
CA VAL A 605 14.85 -10.13 -9.20
C VAL A 605 14.40 -8.78 -8.62
N VAL A 606 13.83 -7.87 -9.42
CA VAL A 606 13.38 -6.54 -8.95
C VAL A 606 11.87 -6.44 -8.69
N ALA A 607 11.05 -7.33 -9.27
CA ALA A 607 9.59 -7.32 -9.13
C ALA A 607 9.12 -7.09 -7.67
N PRO A 608 8.19 -6.14 -7.40
CA PRO A 608 7.84 -5.70 -6.04
C PRO A 608 7.44 -6.85 -5.11
N TYR A 609 6.57 -7.72 -5.62
CA TYR A 609 6.24 -9.02 -5.03
C TYR A 609 6.62 -10.08 -6.05
N LYS A 610 7.23 -11.18 -5.58
CA LYS A 610 7.62 -12.30 -6.43
C LYS A 610 6.42 -13.16 -6.78
N CYS A 611 5.53 -13.38 -5.80
CA CYS A 611 4.35 -14.22 -5.96
C CYS A 611 3.05 -13.51 -5.59
N SER A 612 1.96 -13.92 -6.22
CA SER A 612 0.60 -13.77 -5.69
C SER A 612 0.03 -15.14 -5.30
N VAL A 613 -0.87 -15.18 -4.32
CA VAL A 613 -1.53 -16.42 -3.88
C VAL A 613 -3.05 -16.21 -3.95
N LEU A 614 -3.71 -16.98 -4.82
CA LEU A 614 -5.06 -16.70 -5.32
C LEU A 614 -5.95 -17.95 -5.19
N PRO A 615 -6.93 -18.00 -4.27
CA PRO A 615 -7.94 -19.06 -4.27
C PRO A 615 -8.90 -18.86 -5.45
N LEU A 616 -9.29 -19.88 -6.20
CA LEU A 616 -10.11 -19.74 -7.42
C LEU A 616 -11.44 -18.99 -7.16
N SER A 617 -12.04 -19.22 -5.99
CA SER A 617 -13.21 -18.51 -5.48
C SER A 617 -13.08 -18.24 -3.97
N GLN A 618 -14.13 -17.73 -3.32
CA GLN A 618 -14.16 -17.54 -1.86
C GLN A 618 -14.62 -18.80 -1.08
N ASN A 619 -14.51 -19.99 -1.67
CA ASN A 619 -14.81 -21.25 -1.00
C ASN A 619 -13.86 -21.48 0.20
N GLN A 620 -14.42 -21.86 1.34
CA GLN A 620 -13.67 -22.08 2.58
C GLN A 620 -12.66 -23.24 2.47
N GLU A 621 -12.87 -24.16 1.53
CA GLU A 621 -11.99 -25.29 1.21
C GLU A 621 -10.59 -24.85 0.71
N PHE A 622 -10.48 -23.67 0.09
CA PHE A 622 -9.20 -23.14 -0.38
C PHE A 622 -8.39 -22.43 0.73
N VAL A 623 -9.06 -21.94 1.79
CA VAL A 623 -8.44 -21.12 2.84
C VAL A 623 -7.28 -21.82 3.59
N PRO A 624 -7.34 -23.14 3.91
CA PRO A 624 -6.20 -23.85 4.48
C PRO A 624 -4.95 -23.80 3.59
N PHE A 625 -5.10 -24.09 2.30
CA PHE A 625 -4.00 -24.09 1.32
C PHE A 625 -3.46 -22.68 1.06
N VAL A 626 -4.32 -21.64 1.03
CA VAL A 626 -3.89 -20.23 0.95
C VAL A 626 -2.98 -19.88 2.11
N ARG A 627 -3.35 -20.30 3.34
CA ARG A 627 -2.55 -20.02 4.53
C ARG A 627 -1.25 -20.83 4.55
N GLU A 628 -1.30 -22.12 4.22
CA GLU A 628 -0.10 -22.99 4.14
C GLU A 628 0.93 -22.43 3.14
N LEU A 629 0.49 -22.03 1.94
CA LEU A 629 1.36 -21.41 0.94
C LEU A 629 1.89 -20.04 1.39
N SER A 630 1.10 -19.21 2.06
CA SER A 630 1.56 -17.90 2.56
C SER A 630 2.58 -18.03 3.71
N GLU A 631 2.32 -18.94 4.66
CA GLU A 631 3.26 -19.29 5.74
C GLU A 631 4.56 -19.89 5.17
N ALA A 632 4.48 -20.76 4.16
CA ALA A 632 5.64 -21.33 3.49
C ALA A 632 6.44 -20.30 2.67
N MET A 633 5.79 -19.45 1.86
CA MET A 633 6.45 -18.38 1.11
C MET A 633 7.20 -17.41 2.03
N THR A 634 6.61 -17.06 3.18
CA THR A 634 7.28 -16.27 4.23
C THR A 634 8.55 -16.97 4.73
N LYS A 635 8.46 -18.28 5.03
CA LYS A 635 9.60 -19.08 5.51
C LYS A 635 10.74 -19.20 4.49
N PHE A 636 10.44 -19.19 3.19
CA PHE A 636 11.42 -19.19 2.10
C PHE A 636 11.94 -17.79 1.74
N GLY A 637 11.52 -16.73 2.45
CA GLY A 637 11.93 -15.34 2.19
C GLY A 637 11.29 -14.71 0.95
N VAL A 638 10.26 -15.34 0.37
CA VAL A 638 9.63 -14.90 -0.88
C VAL A 638 8.59 -13.82 -0.60
N SER A 639 8.85 -12.58 -1.06
CA SER A 639 7.86 -11.51 -0.96
C SER A 639 6.63 -11.85 -1.81
N HIS A 640 5.45 -11.85 -1.20
CA HIS A 640 4.23 -12.29 -1.86
C HIS A 640 2.99 -11.53 -1.39
N LYS A 641 1.90 -11.64 -2.14
CA LYS A 641 0.61 -11.00 -1.84
C LYS A 641 -0.55 -11.97 -2.00
N VAL A 642 -1.32 -12.19 -0.95
CA VAL A 642 -2.62 -12.89 -1.03
C VAL A 642 -3.67 -11.93 -1.62
N ASP A 643 -4.52 -12.43 -2.52
CA ASP A 643 -5.74 -11.74 -2.95
C ASP A 643 -6.92 -12.72 -3.00
N ASP A 644 -7.65 -12.75 -1.89
CA ASP A 644 -8.85 -13.55 -1.60
C ASP A 644 -10.16 -12.77 -1.81
N SER A 645 -10.07 -11.55 -2.35
CA SER A 645 -11.23 -10.68 -2.53
C SER A 645 -12.20 -11.18 -3.61
N SER A 646 -13.44 -10.71 -3.58
CA SER A 646 -14.60 -11.26 -4.31
C SER A 646 -14.59 -11.09 -5.84
N GLY A 647 -13.45 -10.72 -6.44
CA GLY A 647 -13.27 -10.67 -7.88
C GLY A 647 -13.08 -12.05 -8.51
N SER A 648 -13.49 -12.21 -9.78
CA SER A 648 -13.10 -13.37 -10.59
C SER A 648 -11.59 -13.50 -10.69
N ILE A 649 -11.08 -14.71 -10.92
CA ILE A 649 -9.62 -14.95 -11.00
C ILE A 649 -8.94 -14.07 -12.07
N GLY A 650 -9.61 -13.79 -13.19
CA GLY A 650 -9.13 -12.85 -14.21
C GLY A 650 -9.01 -11.40 -13.72
N ARG A 651 -9.94 -10.91 -12.90
CA ARG A 651 -9.84 -9.58 -12.26
C ARG A 651 -8.74 -9.52 -11.19
N ARG A 652 -8.41 -10.66 -10.57
CA ARG A 652 -7.31 -10.77 -9.62
C ARG A 652 -5.96 -10.81 -10.33
N TYR A 653 -5.81 -11.62 -11.37
CA TYR A 653 -4.66 -11.56 -12.27
C TYR A 653 -4.45 -10.16 -12.86
N ALA A 654 -5.51 -9.46 -13.32
CA ALA A 654 -5.37 -8.09 -13.79
C ALA A 654 -4.73 -7.16 -12.72
N ARG A 655 -5.17 -7.24 -11.46
CA ARG A 655 -4.62 -6.40 -10.37
C ARG A 655 -3.24 -6.84 -9.88
N THR A 656 -2.79 -8.06 -10.13
CA THR A 656 -1.40 -8.49 -9.84
C THR A 656 -0.46 -8.13 -10.99
N ASP A 657 -0.91 -8.31 -12.23
CA ASP A 657 -0.21 -7.93 -13.45
C ASP A 657 0.06 -6.41 -13.48
N GLU A 658 -0.94 -5.57 -13.13
CA GLU A 658 -0.85 -4.10 -13.04
C GLU A 658 0.24 -3.58 -12.08
N ILE A 659 0.71 -4.38 -11.12
CA ILE A 659 1.82 -4.03 -10.22
C ILE A 659 3.07 -4.88 -10.46
N GLY A 660 3.10 -5.59 -11.60
CA GLY A 660 4.23 -6.38 -12.06
C GLY A 660 4.62 -7.54 -11.13
N VAL A 661 3.68 -8.14 -10.39
CA VAL A 661 3.97 -9.37 -9.63
C VAL A 661 4.42 -10.45 -10.62
N ALA A 662 5.63 -11.01 -10.44
CA ALA A 662 6.24 -11.89 -11.44
C ALA A 662 5.47 -13.20 -11.65
N PHE A 663 4.96 -13.81 -10.57
CA PHE A 663 4.26 -15.10 -10.63
C PHE A 663 2.95 -15.08 -9.84
N GLY A 664 2.02 -15.98 -10.19
CA GLY A 664 0.78 -16.17 -9.44
C GLY A 664 0.45 -17.64 -9.23
N ILE A 665 0.26 -18.04 -7.98
CA ILE A 665 -0.21 -19.38 -7.63
C ILE A 665 -1.73 -19.36 -7.51
N THR A 666 -2.42 -20.22 -8.24
CA THR A 666 -3.86 -20.41 -8.14
C THR A 666 -4.21 -21.76 -7.52
N ILE A 667 -5.02 -21.70 -6.46
CA ILE A 667 -5.53 -22.84 -5.69
C ILE A 667 -6.95 -23.10 -6.15
N ASP A 668 -7.21 -24.25 -6.75
CA ASP A 668 -8.50 -24.59 -7.36
C ASP A 668 -9.08 -25.90 -6.80
N PHE A 669 -10.19 -26.37 -7.40
CA PHE A 669 -10.85 -27.58 -6.95
C PHE A 669 -9.95 -28.82 -7.06
N ASP A 670 -9.06 -28.88 -8.05
CA ASP A 670 -8.08 -29.98 -8.16
C ASP A 670 -7.07 -29.95 -7.02
N THR A 671 -6.70 -28.77 -6.49
CA THR A 671 -5.86 -28.67 -5.28
C THR A 671 -6.52 -29.33 -4.06
N VAL A 672 -7.84 -29.21 -3.93
CA VAL A 672 -8.62 -29.77 -2.80
C VAL A 672 -8.96 -31.25 -3.03
N ASN A 673 -9.39 -31.60 -4.25
CA ASN A 673 -10.03 -32.88 -4.56
C ASN A 673 -9.06 -33.99 -4.93
N LYS A 674 -7.86 -33.68 -5.44
CA LYS A 674 -6.86 -34.66 -5.87
C LYS A 674 -5.79 -34.88 -4.81
N THR A 675 -5.11 -36.00 -4.92
CA THR A 675 -3.90 -36.33 -4.16
C THR A 675 -2.86 -36.88 -5.16
N PRO A 676 -1.63 -36.34 -5.22
CA PRO A 676 -1.09 -35.26 -4.39
C PRO A 676 -1.77 -33.90 -4.61
N HIS A 677 -1.68 -33.03 -3.60
CA HIS A 677 -2.25 -31.68 -3.64
C HIS A 677 -1.41 -30.78 -4.55
N THR A 678 -1.94 -30.45 -5.72
CA THR A 678 -1.27 -29.62 -6.72
C THR A 678 -2.01 -28.29 -6.94
N ALA A 679 -1.27 -27.22 -7.20
CA ALA A 679 -1.80 -25.91 -7.56
C ALA A 679 -1.15 -25.43 -8.86
N THR A 680 -1.76 -24.47 -9.55
CA THR A 680 -1.15 -23.91 -10.77
C THR A 680 -0.18 -22.79 -10.40
N LEU A 681 0.92 -22.69 -11.15
CA LEU A 681 1.82 -21.55 -11.15
C LEU A 681 1.69 -20.86 -12.51
N ARG A 682 1.38 -19.56 -12.49
CA ARG A 682 1.28 -18.69 -13.66
C ARG A 682 2.50 -17.77 -13.76
N ASP A 683 3.08 -17.68 -14.95
CA ASP A 683 3.94 -16.56 -15.33
C ASP A 683 3.12 -15.32 -15.71
N ARG A 684 3.57 -14.15 -15.26
CA ARG A 684 2.97 -12.87 -15.61
C ARG A 684 3.01 -12.63 -17.13
N ASP A 685 4.16 -12.79 -17.78
CA ASP A 685 4.37 -12.18 -19.09
C ASP A 685 3.65 -12.97 -20.19
N SER A 686 3.96 -14.26 -20.33
CA SER A 686 3.28 -15.19 -21.25
C SER A 686 1.83 -15.52 -20.86
N MET A 687 1.44 -15.25 -19.61
CA MET A 687 0.22 -15.72 -18.96
C MET A 687 0.06 -17.25 -18.87
N ARG A 688 1.05 -18.04 -19.30
CA ARG A 688 0.99 -19.51 -19.31
C ARG A 688 1.08 -20.08 -17.90
N GLN A 689 0.61 -21.30 -17.74
CA GLN A 689 0.48 -21.98 -16.45
C GLN A 689 1.05 -23.39 -16.51
N ILE A 690 1.76 -23.78 -15.44
CA ILE A 690 2.12 -25.16 -15.13
C ILE A 690 1.39 -25.60 -13.85
N ARG A 691 1.37 -26.90 -13.58
CA ARG A 691 0.83 -27.47 -12.33
C ARG A 691 1.92 -28.24 -11.59
N ALA A 692 2.09 -27.94 -10.29
CA ALA A 692 3.10 -28.56 -9.43
C ALA A 692 2.54 -28.81 -8.02
N GLU A 693 3.22 -29.61 -7.20
CA GLU A 693 2.80 -29.85 -5.82
C GLU A 693 2.87 -28.57 -4.97
N VAL A 694 1.86 -28.37 -4.11
CA VAL A 694 1.74 -27.23 -3.20
C VAL A 694 3.01 -27.02 -2.34
N ARG A 695 3.73 -28.10 -2.04
CA ARG A 695 4.96 -28.09 -1.24
C ARG A 695 6.22 -27.67 -2.00
N GLU A 696 6.27 -27.87 -3.32
CA GLU A 696 7.42 -27.49 -4.15
C GLU A 696 7.35 -26.02 -4.61
N LEU A 697 6.14 -25.47 -4.76
CA LEU A 697 5.92 -24.13 -5.28
C LEU A 697 6.72 -23.01 -4.56
N PRO A 698 6.90 -22.99 -3.23
CA PRO A 698 7.75 -22.00 -2.56
C PRO A 698 9.23 -22.04 -2.97
N GLU A 699 9.75 -23.22 -3.27
CA GLU A 699 11.13 -23.43 -3.75
C GLU A 699 11.26 -22.99 -5.22
N ILE A 700 10.34 -23.43 -6.08
CA ILE A 700 10.29 -23.05 -7.50
C ILE A 700 10.24 -21.52 -7.65
N VAL A 701 9.41 -20.84 -6.87
CA VAL A 701 9.27 -19.37 -6.93
C VAL A 701 10.46 -18.64 -6.32
N ARG A 702 11.10 -19.17 -5.26
CA ARG A 702 12.38 -18.65 -4.75
C ARG A 702 13.45 -18.67 -5.85
N ASP A 703 13.56 -19.78 -6.56
CA ASP A 703 14.63 -20.02 -7.54
C ASP A 703 14.43 -19.22 -8.83
N LEU A 704 13.17 -19.03 -9.26
CA LEU A 704 12.79 -18.06 -10.29
C LEU A 704 13.07 -16.61 -9.85
N ALA A 705 12.71 -16.23 -8.61
CA ALA A 705 12.91 -14.88 -8.09
C ALA A 705 14.39 -14.50 -7.95
N ASN A 706 15.25 -15.46 -7.63
CA ASN A 706 16.70 -15.30 -7.57
C ASN A 706 17.37 -15.32 -8.96
N GLY A 707 16.65 -15.70 -10.03
CA GLY A 707 17.20 -15.87 -11.37
C GLY A 707 18.06 -17.13 -11.56
N THR A 708 17.96 -18.10 -10.65
CA THR A 708 18.71 -19.38 -10.71
C THR A 708 18.09 -20.40 -11.68
N THR A 709 16.81 -20.22 -12.01
CA THR A 709 16.11 -20.94 -13.08
C THR A 709 15.24 -19.98 -13.87
N THR A 710 14.94 -20.31 -15.12
CA THR A 710 14.07 -19.54 -16.02
C THR A 710 12.69 -20.19 -16.17
N TRP A 711 11.71 -19.43 -16.66
CA TRP A 711 10.36 -19.95 -16.91
C TRP A 711 10.37 -21.11 -17.93
N ALA A 712 11.17 -21.03 -18.99
CA ALA A 712 11.29 -22.09 -19.99
C ALA A 712 11.81 -23.42 -19.40
N GLN A 713 12.74 -23.37 -18.44
CA GLN A 713 13.21 -24.55 -17.71
C GLN A 713 12.10 -25.14 -16.83
N ILE A 714 11.29 -24.29 -16.19
CA ILE A 714 10.13 -24.73 -15.40
C ILE A 714 9.04 -25.37 -16.28
N GLU A 715 8.71 -24.79 -17.43
CA GLU A 715 7.80 -25.42 -18.42
C GLU A 715 8.32 -26.75 -18.97
N SER A 716 9.65 -26.93 -19.08
CA SER A 716 10.22 -28.20 -19.53
C SER A 716 10.20 -29.30 -18.45
N LYS A 717 10.02 -28.93 -17.17
CA LYS A 717 10.07 -29.85 -16.02
C LYS A 717 8.67 -30.22 -15.49
N TYR A 718 7.71 -29.31 -15.57
CA TYR A 718 6.39 -29.45 -14.95
C TYR A 718 5.25 -29.48 -15.99
N PRO A 719 4.18 -30.25 -15.77
CA PRO A 719 3.07 -30.35 -16.73
C PRO A 719 2.38 -29.00 -16.93
N ILE A 720 2.13 -28.66 -18.19
CA ILE A 720 1.36 -27.48 -18.60
C ILE A 720 -0.09 -27.66 -18.16
N PHE A 721 -0.73 -26.58 -17.69
CA PHE A 721 -2.11 -26.59 -17.23
C PHE A 721 -3.09 -26.35 -18.39
N GLU A 722 -3.75 -27.41 -18.84
CA GLU A 722 -4.77 -27.36 -19.91
C GLU A 722 -6.19 -27.08 -19.37
N GLY A 723 -6.45 -27.39 -18.10
CA GLY A 723 -7.72 -27.13 -17.40
C GLY A 723 -7.79 -27.81 -16.03
N GLN A 724 -8.82 -27.47 -15.23
CA GLN A 724 -9.17 -28.25 -14.04
C GLN A 724 -10.05 -29.44 -14.44
N GLU A 725 -9.84 -30.62 -13.87
CA GLU A 725 -10.68 -31.79 -14.14
C GLU A 725 -11.86 -31.91 -13.15
N THR A 726 -11.69 -31.40 -11.94
CA THR A 726 -12.71 -31.46 -10.89
C THR A 726 -13.42 -30.12 -10.71
N SER A 727 -14.69 -30.20 -10.34
CA SER A 727 -15.50 -29.07 -9.91
C SER A 727 -15.72 -29.11 -8.40
N LYS A 728 -16.60 -28.26 -7.89
CA LYS A 728 -17.18 -28.43 -6.56
C LYS A 728 -17.90 -29.79 -6.52
N LYS A 729 -17.49 -30.70 -5.62
CA LYS A 729 -18.17 -31.99 -5.44
C LYS A 729 -19.60 -31.76 -4.92
N ASP A 730 -20.60 -32.15 -5.70
CA ASP A 730 -21.97 -32.22 -5.22
C ASP A 730 -22.11 -33.45 -4.31
N THR A 731 -22.24 -33.19 -3.00
CA THR A 731 -22.26 -34.18 -1.92
C THR A 731 -23.58 -34.95 -1.81
N ALA A 732 -24.21 -35.23 -2.96
CA ALA A 732 -25.56 -35.80 -3.07
C ALA A 732 -25.59 -37.25 -3.60
N GLU A 733 -24.68 -37.65 -4.48
CA GLU A 733 -24.85 -38.91 -5.25
C GLU A 733 -24.19 -40.16 -4.64
N GLU A 734 -23.10 -40.04 -3.86
CA GLU A 734 -22.41 -41.22 -3.31
C GLU A 734 -23.21 -41.98 -2.22
N PHE A 735 -24.21 -41.36 -1.61
CA PHE A 735 -25.05 -42.02 -0.59
C PHE A 735 -26.15 -42.94 -1.15
N LEU A 736 -26.35 -42.98 -2.48
CA LEU A 736 -27.48 -43.69 -3.11
C LEU A 736 -27.14 -45.09 -3.69
N LYS A 737 -25.93 -45.62 -3.46
CA LYS A 737 -25.51 -46.95 -3.97
C LYS A 737 -25.17 -48.01 -2.93
N VAL A 738 -25.30 -47.73 -1.62
CA VAL A 738 -24.95 -48.68 -0.54
C VAL A 738 -26.10 -48.89 0.46
N SER A 739 -27.27 -49.29 -0.04
CA SER A 739 -28.41 -49.72 0.79
C SER A 739 -29.32 -50.75 0.09
N GLY A 740 -28.73 -51.63 -0.71
CA GLY A 740 -29.38 -52.89 -1.08
C GLY A 740 -29.52 -53.83 0.12
N VAL A 741 -30.54 -54.70 0.09
CA VAL A 741 -30.92 -55.65 1.17
C VAL A 741 -31.49 -55.00 2.43
N TRP A 742 -32.83 -54.91 2.48
CA TRP A 742 -33.71 -55.59 3.47
C TRP A 742 -35.15 -55.16 3.22
N GLY A 743 -35.95 -56.01 2.58
CA GLY A 743 -37.34 -55.70 2.27
C GLY A 743 -38.32 -56.21 3.33
N PHE A 744 -39.29 -55.39 3.73
CA PHE A 744 -40.54 -55.89 4.33
C PHE A 744 -41.77 -55.08 3.91
N ARG A 745 -42.94 -55.71 4.03
CA ARG A 745 -44.18 -55.39 3.30
C ARG A 745 -44.78 -54.01 3.59
N LEU A 746 -45.27 -53.37 2.52
CA LEU A 746 -46.42 -52.46 2.57
C LEU A 746 -47.65 -53.14 3.19
N ARG A 747 -48.37 -52.43 4.06
CA ARG A 747 -49.83 -52.56 4.20
C ARG A 747 -50.47 -51.17 4.24
N THR A 748 -51.58 -51.06 3.54
CA THR A 748 -52.34 -49.82 3.38
C THR A 748 -53.26 -49.55 4.56
N MET A 749 -53.17 -48.37 5.16
CA MET A 749 -54.32 -47.69 5.76
C MET A 749 -54.30 -46.21 5.33
N GLY A 750 -55.21 -45.82 4.46
CA GLY A 750 -55.42 -44.43 4.09
C GLY A 750 -56.48 -43.81 4.99
N ILE A 751 -56.16 -42.70 5.65
CA ILE A 751 -57.14 -41.85 6.34
C ILE A 751 -57.01 -40.44 5.78
N LYS A 752 -58.04 -39.96 5.07
CA LYS A 752 -58.16 -38.56 4.69
C LYS A 752 -58.59 -37.74 5.90
N ALA A 753 -57.67 -37.01 6.51
CA ALA A 753 -57.94 -36.06 7.60
C ALA A 753 -57.82 -34.62 7.09
N ALA A 754 -58.65 -34.24 6.12
CA ALA A 754 -58.88 -32.83 5.79
C ALA A 754 -60.15 -32.37 6.52
N LEU A 755 -60.05 -31.32 7.33
CA LEU A 755 -61.17 -30.79 8.11
C LEU A 755 -62.32 -30.33 7.18
N PRO A 756 -63.59 -30.54 7.58
CA PRO A 756 -64.74 -30.14 6.77
C PRO A 756 -64.76 -28.62 6.49
N LYS A 757 -65.20 -28.23 5.28
CA LYS A 757 -65.19 -26.82 4.85
C LYS A 757 -65.97 -25.88 5.78
N TYR A 758 -67.04 -26.35 6.42
CA TYR A 758 -67.86 -25.53 7.32
C TYR A 758 -67.12 -25.14 8.62
N GLU A 759 -66.29 -26.03 9.18
CA GLU A 759 -65.42 -25.70 10.31
C GLU A 759 -64.35 -24.69 9.89
N LEU A 760 -63.79 -24.82 8.68
CA LEU A 760 -62.81 -23.87 8.14
C LEU A 760 -63.41 -22.46 7.98
N TYR A 761 -64.68 -22.36 7.54
CA TYR A 761 -65.40 -21.07 7.50
C TYR A 761 -65.73 -20.52 8.91
N PHE A 762 -66.09 -21.38 9.86
CA PHE A 762 -66.31 -20.97 11.26
C PHE A 762 -65.02 -20.39 11.87
N TYR A 763 -63.88 -21.08 11.71
CA TYR A 763 -62.59 -20.55 12.13
C TYR A 763 -62.23 -19.24 11.43
N TYR A 764 -62.50 -19.09 10.12
CA TYR A 764 -62.25 -17.84 9.39
C TYR A 764 -63.12 -16.67 9.88
N MET A 765 -64.38 -16.93 10.22
CA MET A 765 -65.32 -15.95 10.79
C MET A 765 -64.90 -15.53 12.21
N VAL A 766 -64.55 -16.48 13.07
CA VAL A 766 -64.04 -16.21 14.42
C VAL A 766 -62.73 -15.43 14.37
N LEU A 767 -61.80 -15.81 13.48
CA LEU A 767 -60.53 -15.11 13.30
C LEU A 767 -60.73 -13.66 12.81
N SER A 768 -61.67 -13.45 11.88
CA SER A 768 -62.01 -12.14 11.32
C SER A 768 -62.64 -11.20 12.36
N MET A 769 -63.54 -11.70 13.22
CA MET A 769 -64.10 -10.90 14.32
C MET A 769 -63.10 -10.69 15.46
N ALA A 770 -62.23 -11.65 15.76
CA ALA A 770 -61.13 -11.47 16.70
C ALA A 770 -60.12 -10.41 16.20
N MET A 771 -59.83 -10.36 14.89
CA MET A 771 -59.04 -9.30 14.28
C MET A 771 -59.68 -7.91 14.43
N LEU A 772 -60.97 -7.78 14.13
CA LEU A 772 -61.71 -6.51 14.26
C LEU A 772 -61.78 -6.02 15.71
N TRP A 773 -62.01 -6.94 16.66
CA TRP A 773 -62.05 -6.63 18.10
C TRP A 773 -60.68 -6.27 18.66
N ALA A 774 -59.61 -6.97 18.27
CA ALA A 774 -58.25 -6.58 18.62
C ALA A 774 -57.85 -5.22 18.01
N ALA A 775 -58.31 -4.94 16.77
CA ALA A 775 -58.00 -3.68 16.08
C ALA A 775 -58.59 -2.44 16.76
N SER A 776 -59.76 -2.53 17.42
CA SER A 776 -60.30 -1.38 18.18
C SER A 776 -59.48 -1.10 19.45
N TRP A 777 -59.02 -2.13 20.16
CA TRP A 777 -58.23 -1.98 21.39
C TRP A 777 -56.80 -1.50 21.15
N ILE A 778 -56.21 -1.71 19.97
CA ILE A 778 -54.86 -1.22 19.62
C ILE A 778 -54.75 0.32 19.77
N PHE A 779 -55.80 1.06 19.40
CA PHE A 779 -55.81 2.52 19.55
C PHE A 779 -55.95 2.99 21.00
N GLU A 780 -56.70 2.26 21.82
CA GLU A 780 -56.97 2.61 23.22
C GLU A 780 -55.77 2.26 24.12
N ALA A 781 -55.16 1.09 23.91
CA ALA A 781 -53.94 0.65 24.58
C ALA A 781 -52.71 1.53 24.25
N SER A 782 -52.67 2.17 23.07
CA SER A 782 -51.59 3.09 22.69
C SER A 782 -51.50 4.36 23.56
N SER A 783 -52.41 4.56 24.52
CA SER A 783 -52.42 5.68 25.46
C SER A 783 -51.64 5.41 26.77
N SER A 784 -51.54 4.16 27.22
CA SER A 784 -51.08 3.81 28.56
C SER A 784 -49.60 3.38 28.59
N ASN A 785 -48.71 4.34 28.87
CA ASN A 785 -47.25 4.13 28.93
C ASN A 785 -46.80 3.42 30.23
N ALA A 786 -47.36 2.24 30.49
CA ALA A 786 -47.38 1.57 31.81
C ALA A 786 -46.00 1.07 32.28
N ASN A 787 -45.33 0.25 31.46
CA ASN A 787 -44.14 -0.51 31.88
C ASN A 787 -42.97 0.40 32.32
N ARG A 788 -42.79 1.58 31.70
CA ARG A 788 -41.69 2.50 32.04
C ARG A 788 -41.98 3.37 33.28
N LYS A 789 -43.22 3.45 33.75
CA LYS A 789 -43.59 4.08 35.04
C LYS A 789 -43.44 3.10 36.21
N SER A 790 -43.95 1.87 36.08
CA SER A 790 -43.84 0.84 37.13
C SER A 790 -42.38 0.53 37.50
N PHE A 791 -41.46 0.54 36.53
CA PHE A 791 -40.04 0.37 36.81
C PHE A 791 -39.46 1.49 37.71
N LYS A 792 -39.97 2.73 37.61
CA LYS A 792 -39.48 3.86 38.41
C LYS A 792 -40.00 3.90 39.85
N SER A 793 -41.11 3.24 40.17
CA SER A 793 -41.67 3.23 41.53
C SER A 793 -40.95 2.28 42.50
N ASN A 794 -40.17 1.32 41.99
CA ASN A 794 -39.59 0.24 42.80
C ASN A 794 -38.14 0.51 43.25
N ILE A 795 -37.64 1.75 43.06
CA ILE A 795 -36.26 2.15 43.41
C ILE A 795 -36.17 2.50 44.90
N GLN A 796 -35.67 1.58 45.74
CA GLN A 796 -35.47 1.86 47.17
C GLN A 796 -34.23 2.76 47.43
N PRO A 797 -34.31 3.76 48.32
CA PRO A 797 -33.14 4.57 48.70
C PRO A 797 -32.20 3.80 49.63
N GLY A 798 -30.94 3.62 49.26
CA GLY A 798 -29.90 3.17 50.21
C GLY A 798 -28.66 2.51 49.60
N TRP A 799 -28.71 2.05 48.35
CA TRP A 799 -27.64 1.23 47.77
C TRP A 799 -26.47 2.07 47.24
N TYR A 800 -25.26 1.69 47.67
CA TYR A 800 -23.98 2.26 47.23
C TYR A 800 -23.15 1.19 46.52
N TYR A 801 -22.56 1.53 45.38
CA TYR A 801 -21.62 0.69 44.64
C TYR A 801 -20.31 1.48 44.48
N PHE A 802 -19.17 0.85 44.79
CA PHE A 802 -17.84 1.49 44.87
C PHE A 802 -17.82 2.88 45.55
N GLY A 803 -18.60 3.04 46.63
CA GLY A 803 -18.70 4.28 47.41
C GLY A 803 -19.60 5.36 46.80
N ARG A 804 -20.16 5.17 45.60
CA ARG A 804 -21.13 6.09 45.00
C ARG A 804 -22.56 5.61 45.21
N LYS A 805 -23.49 6.55 45.43
CA LYS A 805 -24.92 6.28 45.34
C LYS A 805 -25.29 5.90 43.90
N MET A 806 -26.08 4.85 43.74
CA MET A 806 -26.53 4.37 42.43
C MET A 806 -27.61 5.28 41.81
N ASP A 807 -27.58 5.43 40.49
CA ASP A 807 -28.56 6.17 39.68
C ASP A 807 -29.55 5.24 38.94
N THR A 808 -30.31 5.77 37.97
CA THR A 808 -31.30 4.95 37.22
C THR A 808 -30.64 4.00 36.22
N ALA A 809 -29.51 4.38 35.62
CA ALA A 809 -28.73 3.50 34.74
C ALA A 809 -28.04 2.40 35.56
N ASP A 810 -27.46 2.77 36.72
CA ASP A 810 -26.90 1.80 37.66
C ASP A 810 -27.95 0.78 38.10
N SER A 811 -29.16 1.24 38.43
CA SER A 811 -30.25 0.37 38.88
C SER A 811 -30.74 -0.57 37.79
N GLU A 812 -30.91 -0.08 36.55
CA GLU A 812 -31.30 -0.93 35.43
C GLU A 812 -30.19 -1.94 35.08
N TRP A 813 -28.95 -1.48 34.93
CA TRP A 813 -27.81 -2.32 34.59
C TRP A 813 -27.51 -3.35 35.69
N MET A 814 -27.61 -2.99 36.96
CA MET A 814 -27.42 -3.91 38.08
C MET A 814 -28.54 -4.96 38.15
N MET A 815 -29.80 -4.60 37.88
CA MET A 815 -30.91 -5.56 37.78
C MET A 815 -30.67 -6.55 36.64
N TRP A 816 -30.26 -6.06 35.46
CA TRP A 816 -29.84 -6.89 34.34
C TRP A 816 -28.69 -7.82 34.72
N PHE A 817 -27.66 -7.30 35.39
CA PHE A 817 -26.45 -8.03 35.74
C PHE A 817 -26.65 -9.07 36.85
N SER A 818 -27.39 -8.76 37.93
CA SER A 818 -27.70 -9.73 39.01
C SER A 818 -28.55 -10.87 38.48
N THR A 819 -29.63 -10.55 37.76
CA THR A 819 -30.51 -11.54 37.12
C THR A 819 -29.74 -12.43 36.15
N PHE A 820 -28.91 -11.83 35.29
CA PHE A 820 -28.09 -12.57 34.34
C PHE A 820 -27.09 -13.48 35.07
N ARG A 821 -26.41 -12.97 36.10
CA ARG A 821 -25.45 -13.71 36.94
C ARG A 821 -26.07 -14.90 37.67
N GLU A 822 -27.19 -14.69 38.36
CA GLU A 822 -27.75 -15.68 39.29
C GLU A 822 -28.58 -16.75 38.59
N HIS A 823 -29.31 -16.39 37.52
CA HIS A 823 -30.28 -17.30 36.89
C HIS A 823 -29.83 -17.74 35.48
N ILE A 824 -29.38 -16.79 34.65
CA ILE A 824 -29.12 -17.06 33.22
C ILE A 824 -27.74 -17.69 33.00
N ILE A 825 -26.69 -17.22 33.69
CA ILE A 825 -25.37 -17.87 33.67
C ILE A 825 -25.47 -19.29 34.26
N PHE A 826 -26.25 -19.50 35.32
CA PHE A 826 -26.47 -20.84 35.87
C PHE A 826 -27.13 -21.77 34.83
N ALA A 827 -28.24 -21.35 34.22
CA ALA A 827 -28.94 -22.12 33.22
C ALA A 827 -28.10 -22.39 31.95
N LEU A 828 -27.32 -21.40 31.47
CA LEU A 828 -26.44 -21.58 30.31
C LEU A 828 -25.19 -22.43 30.63
N SER A 829 -24.65 -22.35 31.85
CA SER A 829 -23.52 -23.19 32.28
C SER A 829 -23.95 -24.65 32.46
N GLY A 830 -25.14 -24.86 33.05
CA GLY A 830 -25.77 -26.18 33.13
C GLY A 830 -26.10 -26.75 31.75
N HIS A 831 -26.59 -25.92 30.82
CA HIS A 831 -26.80 -26.30 29.42
C HIS A 831 -25.49 -26.78 28.76
N VAL A 832 -24.41 -26.00 28.82
CA VAL A 832 -23.11 -26.38 28.23
C VAL A 832 -22.57 -27.67 28.85
N LEU A 833 -22.68 -27.84 30.18
CA LEU A 833 -22.23 -29.06 30.85
C LEU A 833 -23.05 -30.29 30.44
N PHE A 834 -24.37 -30.20 30.53
CA PHE A 834 -25.30 -31.29 30.20
C PHE A 834 -25.26 -31.65 28.71
N ALA A 835 -25.29 -30.65 27.83
CA ALA A 835 -25.18 -30.86 26.40
C ALA A 835 -23.85 -31.50 25.98
N LYS A 836 -22.73 -31.16 26.65
CA LYS A 836 -21.42 -31.74 26.35
C LYS A 836 -21.33 -33.19 26.82
N ILE A 837 -21.80 -33.50 28.04
CA ILE A 837 -21.90 -34.88 28.55
C ILE A 837 -22.77 -35.74 27.61
N CYS A 838 -23.97 -35.29 27.29
CA CYS A 838 -24.88 -36.03 26.41
C CYS A 838 -24.40 -36.09 24.95
N SER A 839 -23.68 -35.08 24.44
CA SER A 839 -23.05 -35.13 23.11
C SER A 839 -21.90 -36.13 23.01
N MET A 840 -21.24 -36.45 24.13
CA MET A 840 -20.22 -37.51 24.19
C MET A 840 -20.85 -38.91 24.23
N LEU A 841 -22.08 -39.03 24.76
CA LEU A 841 -22.78 -40.32 24.93
C LEU A 841 -23.70 -40.67 23.74
N ALA A 842 -24.36 -39.70 23.12
CA ALA A 842 -25.32 -39.92 22.04
C ALA A 842 -25.46 -38.69 21.11
N PRO A 843 -24.44 -38.36 20.28
CA PRO A 843 -24.44 -37.17 19.42
C PRO A 843 -25.65 -37.09 18.46
N GLN A 844 -26.17 -38.24 18.01
CA GLN A 844 -27.36 -38.34 17.15
C GLN A 844 -28.65 -37.80 17.79
N TYR A 845 -28.70 -37.63 19.12
CA TYR A 845 -29.84 -37.06 19.84
C TYR A 845 -29.58 -35.64 20.38
N ARG A 846 -28.47 -34.99 20.01
CA ARG A 846 -28.05 -33.66 20.52
C ARG A 846 -29.18 -32.61 20.51
N SER A 847 -29.93 -32.49 19.41
CA SER A 847 -31.04 -31.53 19.33
C SER A 847 -32.21 -31.84 20.28
N LEU A 848 -32.48 -33.12 20.54
CA LEU A 848 -33.48 -33.55 21.52
C LEU A 848 -33.01 -33.26 22.97
N VAL A 849 -31.72 -33.46 23.25
CA VAL A 849 -31.10 -33.12 24.54
C VAL A 849 -31.23 -31.63 24.84
N PHE A 850 -30.90 -30.76 23.87
CA PHE A 850 -31.08 -29.31 24.00
C PHE A 850 -32.54 -28.95 24.32
N MET A 851 -33.50 -29.58 23.63
CA MET A 851 -34.93 -29.36 23.85
C MET A 851 -35.36 -29.75 25.27
N VAL A 852 -34.97 -30.94 25.74
CA VAL A 852 -35.34 -31.44 27.09
C VAL A 852 -34.73 -30.55 28.17
N TYR A 853 -33.45 -30.19 28.05
CA TYR A 853 -32.81 -29.29 29.01
C TYR A 853 -33.47 -27.90 29.01
N GLY A 854 -33.80 -27.36 27.84
CA GLY A 854 -34.50 -26.08 27.73
C GLY A 854 -35.90 -26.09 28.33
N VAL A 855 -36.70 -27.14 28.10
CA VAL A 855 -38.02 -27.30 28.75
C VAL A 855 -37.87 -27.30 30.27
N LEU A 856 -36.89 -28.02 30.81
CA LEU A 856 -36.63 -28.07 32.25
C LEU A 856 -36.17 -26.71 32.80
N ALA A 857 -35.21 -26.05 32.15
CA ALA A 857 -34.71 -24.74 32.57
C ALA A 857 -35.81 -23.66 32.55
N VAL A 858 -36.68 -23.67 31.54
CA VAL A 858 -37.83 -22.76 31.45
C VAL A 858 -38.89 -23.10 32.50
N LEU A 859 -39.16 -24.39 32.75
CA LEU A 859 -40.05 -24.82 33.82
C LEU A 859 -39.57 -24.34 35.20
N THR A 860 -38.28 -24.47 35.51
CA THR A 860 -37.71 -24.04 36.80
C THR A 860 -37.58 -22.52 36.95
N SER A 861 -37.36 -21.77 35.85
CA SER A 861 -37.15 -20.32 35.91
C SER A 861 -38.42 -19.47 35.71
N MET A 862 -39.43 -19.99 35.02
CA MET A 862 -40.65 -19.25 34.67
C MET A 862 -41.95 -19.90 35.15
N GLY A 863 -41.93 -21.21 35.42
CA GLY A 863 -43.08 -21.98 35.90
C GLY A 863 -43.88 -22.70 34.82
N TRP A 864 -44.71 -23.66 35.24
CA TRP A 864 -45.50 -24.54 34.37
C TRP A 864 -46.47 -23.79 33.44
N THR A 865 -47.10 -22.72 33.94
CA THR A 865 -48.01 -21.87 33.16
C THR A 865 -47.35 -21.28 31.91
N TYR A 866 -46.08 -20.87 32.02
CA TYR A 866 -45.32 -20.31 30.89
C TYR A 866 -44.94 -21.39 29.87
N VAL A 867 -44.58 -22.60 30.33
CA VAL A 867 -44.31 -23.75 29.44
C VAL A 867 -45.58 -24.16 28.68
N MET A 868 -46.73 -24.23 29.36
CA MET A 868 -48.02 -24.50 28.72
C MET A 868 -48.39 -23.44 27.68
N LEU A 869 -48.14 -22.15 27.98
CA LEU A 869 -48.36 -21.05 27.06
C LEU A 869 -47.47 -21.16 25.80
N ILE A 870 -46.21 -21.56 25.93
CA ILE A 870 -45.32 -21.78 24.78
C ILE A 870 -45.79 -22.97 23.92
N LEU A 871 -46.23 -24.04 24.57
CA LEU A 871 -46.71 -25.24 23.89
C LEU A 871 -48.01 -24.99 23.12
N SER A 872 -48.95 -24.19 23.65
CA SER A 872 -50.19 -23.87 22.92
C SER A 872 -49.91 -23.10 21.62
N HIS A 873 -48.94 -22.18 21.60
CA HIS A 873 -48.50 -21.50 20.37
C HIS A 873 -47.81 -22.43 19.39
N CYS A 874 -47.00 -23.38 19.88
CA CYS A 874 -46.40 -24.40 19.04
C CYS A 874 -47.49 -25.25 18.37
N ILE A 875 -48.48 -25.72 19.13
CA ILE A 875 -49.60 -26.54 18.62
C ILE A 875 -50.46 -25.74 17.63
N LEU A 876 -50.79 -24.48 17.94
CA LEU A 876 -51.59 -23.60 17.08
C LEU A 876 -50.94 -23.39 15.71
N LEU A 877 -49.70 -22.88 15.68
CA LEU A 877 -49.03 -22.55 14.42
C LEU A 877 -48.55 -23.81 13.67
N TYR A 878 -48.26 -24.91 14.37
CA TYR A 878 -48.11 -26.22 13.74
C TYR A 878 -49.38 -26.62 12.99
N SER A 879 -50.53 -26.59 13.66
CA SER A 879 -51.82 -27.01 13.08
C SER A 879 -52.22 -26.15 11.88
N VAL A 880 -52.05 -24.83 11.97
CA VAL A 880 -52.29 -23.90 10.86
C VAL A 880 -51.35 -24.19 9.67
N SER A 881 -50.10 -24.57 9.91
CA SER A 881 -49.15 -24.92 8.85
C SER A 881 -49.49 -26.20 8.07
N LEU A 882 -50.30 -27.10 8.65
CA LEU A 882 -50.79 -28.29 7.94
C LEU A 882 -51.74 -27.93 6.79
N VAL A 883 -52.39 -26.77 6.85
CA VAL A 883 -53.29 -26.24 5.80
C VAL A 883 -52.51 -25.77 4.56
N LYS A 884 -51.17 -25.67 4.64
CA LYS A 884 -50.25 -25.18 3.57
C LYS A 884 -50.53 -23.75 3.06
N LEU A 885 -51.43 -22.99 3.69
CA LEU A 885 -51.75 -21.60 3.33
C LEU A 885 -50.81 -20.62 4.03
N ARG A 886 -49.89 -20.03 3.26
CA ARG A 886 -48.86 -19.08 3.74
C ARG A 886 -49.46 -17.85 4.43
N TRP A 887 -50.46 -17.21 3.81
CA TRP A 887 -51.11 -16.02 4.38
C TRP A 887 -51.80 -16.34 5.72
N LEU A 888 -52.39 -17.53 5.87
CA LEU A 888 -53.07 -17.94 7.10
C LEU A 888 -52.05 -18.11 8.24
N CYS A 889 -50.91 -18.76 7.98
CA CYS A 889 -49.81 -18.87 8.95
C CYS A 889 -49.29 -17.50 9.39
N PHE A 890 -49.16 -16.57 8.45
CA PHE A 890 -48.70 -15.21 8.70
C PHE A 890 -49.71 -14.41 9.53
N THR A 891 -50.98 -14.39 9.11
CA THR A 891 -52.08 -13.71 9.80
C THR A 891 -52.30 -14.27 11.21
N SER A 892 -52.40 -15.59 11.38
CA SER A 892 -52.51 -16.20 12.71
C SER A 892 -51.33 -15.82 13.62
N GLY A 893 -50.10 -15.87 13.09
CA GLY A 893 -48.90 -15.48 13.84
C GLY A 893 -48.89 -14.02 14.28
N LEU A 894 -49.29 -13.09 13.41
CA LEU A 894 -49.38 -11.66 13.76
C LEU A 894 -50.50 -11.37 14.76
N ILE A 895 -51.65 -12.04 14.66
CA ILE A 895 -52.73 -11.95 15.68
C ILE A 895 -52.21 -12.43 17.03
N THR A 896 -51.56 -13.60 17.06
CA THR A 896 -50.95 -14.15 18.29
C THR A 896 -49.91 -13.20 18.87
N LEU A 897 -49.06 -12.58 18.04
CA LEU A 897 -48.08 -11.59 18.49
C LEU A 897 -48.74 -10.33 19.08
N ALA A 898 -49.86 -9.89 18.51
CA ALA A 898 -50.66 -8.77 19.02
C ALA A 898 -51.33 -9.07 20.36
N THR A 899 -51.89 -10.28 20.54
CA THR A 899 -52.69 -10.61 21.73
C THR A 899 -51.93 -10.52 23.05
N PHE A 900 -50.60 -10.68 23.06
CA PHE A 900 -49.79 -10.50 24.28
C PHE A 900 -49.50 -9.05 24.65
N LYS A 901 -49.95 -8.07 23.86
CA LYS A 901 -49.74 -6.64 24.12
C LYS A 901 -51.04 -5.89 24.45
N MET A 902 -52.17 -6.60 24.56
CA MET A 902 -53.51 -6.05 24.81
C MET A 902 -54.06 -6.53 26.17
N GLU A 903 -55.00 -5.79 26.74
CA GLU A 903 -55.83 -6.31 27.84
C GLU A 903 -56.81 -7.39 27.32
N PRO A 904 -57.24 -8.37 28.14
CA PRO A 904 -56.95 -8.53 29.57
C PRO A 904 -55.65 -9.29 29.90
N PHE A 905 -54.82 -9.62 28.91
CA PHE A 905 -53.59 -10.42 29.15
C PHE A 905 -52.58 -9.70 30.04
N VAL A 906 -52.49 -8.37 29.93
CA VAL A 906 -51.66 -7.52 30.81
C VAL A 906 -52.17 -7.54 32.26
N SER A 907 -53.50 -7.62 32.45
CA SER A 907 -54.14 -7.64 33.77
C SER A 907 -53.95 -9.00 34.46
N TRP A 908 -54.17 -10.11 33.74
CA TRP A 908 -53.85 -11.48 34.19
C TRP A 908 -52.36 -11.68 34.54
N GLN A 909 -51.46 -10.95 33.88
CA GLN A 909 -50.02 -11.02 34.14
C GLN A 909 -49.66 -10.73 35.62
N ALA A 910 -50.44 -9.88 36.30
CA ALA A 910 -50.20 -9.52 37.70
C ALA A 910 -50.44 -10.68 38.68
N GLU A 911 -51.36 -11.60 38.36
CA GLU A 911 -51.69 -12.75 39.22
C GLU A 911 -50.77 -13.95 38.93
N PHE A 912 -50.37 -14.15 37.67
CA PHE A 912 -49.41 -15.21 37.30
C PHE A 912 -47.97 -14.97 37.76
N VAL A 913 -47.62 -13.73 38.15
CA VAL A 913 -46.26 -13.33 38.56
C VAL A 913 -46.19 -13.04 40.06
N THR A 914 -46.37 -14.09 40.85
CA THR A 914 -45.93 -14.13 42.26
C THR A 914 -44.49 -14.66 42.35
N GLY A 915 -43.67 -14.08 43.23
CA GLY A 915 -42.25 -14.43 43.43
C GLY A 915 -41.25 -13.32 43.05
N ASP A 916 -40.13 -13.28 43.77
CA ASP A 916 -39.17 -12.16 43.85
C ASP A 916 -38.19 -12.07 42.66
N PHE A 917 -38.71 -11.98 41.42
CA PHE A 917 -37.90 -11.92 40.20
C PHE A 917 -38.24 -10.69 39.37
N SER A 918 -37.56 -9.57 39.65
CA SER A 918 -37.83 -8.23 39.09
C SER A 918 -37.80 -8.14 37.55
N LEU A 919 -37.09 -9.04 36.88
CA LEU A 919 -36.96 -9.08 35.41
C LEU A 919 -38.02 -9.96 34.70
N ARG A 920 -38.88 -10.66 35.45
CA ARG A 920 -39.88 -11.61 34.89
C ARG A 920 -40.80 -11.01 33.82
N PRO A 921 -41.35 -9.78 33.95
CA PRO A 921 -42.20 -9.19 32.91
C PRO A 921 -41.47 -9.00 31.58
N VAL A 922 -40.27 -8.43 31.60
CA VAL A 922 -39.48 -8.17 30.37
C VAL A 922 -39.07 -9.48 29.69
N LEU A 923 -38.69 -10.49 30.49
CA LEU A 923 -38.39 -11.84 30.00
C LEU A 923 -39.62 -12.55 29.42
N PHE A 924 -40.80 -12.38 30.02
CA PHE A 924 -42.07 -12.91 29.51
C PHE A 924 -42.43 -12.27 28.16
N TYR A 925 -42.43 -10.94 28.07
CA TYR A 925 -42.74 -10.22 26.82
C TYR A 925 -41.75 -10.54 25.70
N GLY A 926 -40.45 -10.53 26.00
CA GLY A 926 -39.40 -10.86 25.03
C GLY A 926 -39.47 -12.31 24.57
N GLY A 927 -39.44 -13.25 25.52
CA GLY A 927 -39.44 -14.69 25.26
C GLY A 927 -40.67 -15.16 24.49
N CYS A 928 -41.88 -14.66 24.82
CA CYS A 928 -43.08 -14.94 24.03
C CYS A 928 -42.97 -14.37 22.61
N GLY A 929 -42.53 -13.12 22.43
CA GLY A 929 -42.38 -12.51 21.11
C GLY A 929 -41.40 -13.28 20.20
N PHE A 930 -40.21 -13.60 20.71
CA PHE A 930 -39.21 -14.42 20.01
C PHE A 930 -39.73 -15.84 19.71
N THR A 931 -40.50 -16.44 20.61
CA THR A 931 -41.13 -17.75 20.42
C THR A 931 -42.18 -17.73 19.31
N ILE A 932 -43.07 -16.73 19.28
CA ILE A 932 -44.11 -16.61 18.25
C ILE A 932 -43.46 -16.41 16.87
N MET A 933 -42.43 -15.57 16.75
CA MET A 933 -41.70 -15.39 15.49
C MET A 933 -40.95 -16.66 15.02
N ARG A 934 -40.45 -17.49 15.94
CA ARG A 934 -39.90 -18.82 15.63
C ARG A 934 -41.00 -19.78 15.17
N CYS A 935 -42.14 -19.85 15.86
CA CYS A 935 -43.30 -20.62 15.42
C CYS A 935 -43.81 -20.20 14.03
N MET A 936 -43.82 -18.90 13.72
CA MET A 936 -44.13 -18.38 12.38
C MET A 936 -43.11 -18.82 11.34
N SER A 937 -41.80 -18.73 11.63
CA SER A 937 -40.74 -19.19 10.72
C SER A 937 -40.92 -20.68 10.38
N PHE A 938 -41.14 -21.53 11.39
CA PHE A 938 -41.48 -22.95 11.14
C PHE A 938 -42.74 -23.11 10.29
N ALA A 939 -43.83 -22.40 10.62
CA ALA A 939 -45.11 -22.56 9.95
C ALA A 939 -45.06 -22.16 8.46
N LEU A 940 -44.29 -21.12 8.14
CA LEU A 940 -44.04 -20.70 6.75
C LEU A 940 -43.20 -21.75 6.01
N GLU A 941 -42.05 -22.17 6.55
CA GLU A 941 -41.22 -23.23 5.93
C GLU A 941 -41.98 -24.56 5.74
N ASN A 942 -42.85 -24.92 6.69
CA ASN A 942 -43.69 -26.12 6.59
C ASN A 942 -44.78 -25.98 5.52
N CYS A 943 -45.24 -24.76 5.22
CA CYS A 943 -46.08 -24.46 4.04
C CYS A 943 -45.28 -24.48 2.73
N GLU A 944 -44.04 -24.01 2.73
CA GLU A 944 -43.16 -23.95 1.54
C GLU A 944 -42.71 -25.35 1.07
N ARG A 945 -42.54 -26.28 2.03
CA ARG A 945 -42.03 -27.64 1.79
C ARG A 945 -42.95 -28.45 0.85
N LYS A 946 -42.42 -28.79 -0.34
CA LYS A 946 -43.12 -29.56 -1.39
C LYS A 946 -43.47 -31.00 -0.99
N GLU A 947 -42.58 -31.68 -0.27
CA GLU A 947 -42.76 -33.08 0.13
C GLU A 947 -42.90 -33.25 1.64
N GLY A 948 -44.07 -33.71 2.08
CA GLY A 948 -44.39 -33.98 3.48
C GLY A 948 -44.52 -32.72 4.36
N HIS A 949 -44.37 -32.94 5.66
CA HIS A 949 -44.37 -31.92 6.70
C HIS A 949 -43.18 -32.16 7.65
N TYR A 950 -42.66 -31.09 8.26
CA TYR A 950 -41.77 -31.22 9.41
C TYR A 950 -42.56 -31.73 10.62
N ASN A 951 -41.94 -32.56 11.46
CA ASN A 951 -42.54 -33.04 12.71
C ASN A 951 -42.66 -31.89 13.73
N ILE A 952 -43.72 -31.87 14.56
CA ILE A 952 -43.86 -30.92 15.68
C ILE A 952 -42.67 -30.98 16.66
N LEU A 953 -41.98 -32.12 16.76
CA LEU A 953 -40.75 -32.25 17.53
C LEU A 953 -39.65 -31.26 17.06
N GLU A 954 -39.60 -30.94 15.77
CA GLU A 954 -38.64 -29.97 15.22
C GLU A 954 -38.98 -28.53 15.61
N LEU A 955 -40.28 -28.21 15.71
CA LEU A 955 -40.77 -26.93 16.24
C LEU A 955 -40.46 -26.80 17.74
N LEU A 956 -40.55 -27.88 18.51
CA LEU A 956 -40.19 -27.90 19.92
C LEU A 956 -38.68 -27.75 20.13
N LYS A 957 -37.84 -28.50 19.39
CA LYS A 957 -36.37 -28.32 19.37
C LYS A 957 -35.97 -26.87 19.11
N TYR A 958 -36.62 -26.23 18.15
CA TYR A 958 -36.33 -24.85 17.73
C TYR A 958 -36.75 -23.79 18.76
N ASN A 959 -37.87 -23.99 19.45
CA ASN A 959 -38.33 -23.07 20.49
C ASN A 959 -37.62 -23.25 21.83
N PHE A 960 -37.38 -24.49 22.26
CA PHE A 960 -36.72 -24.79 23.54
C PHE A 960 -35.19 -24.90 23.45
N TYR A 961 -34.55 -24.52 22.35
CA TYR A 961 -33.09 -24.32 22.31
C TYR A 961 -32.70 -23.13 23.21
N LEU A 962 -32.20 -23.43 24.41
CA LEU A 962 -32.07 -22.48 25.51
C LEU A 962 -31.22 -21.22 25.21
N PRO A 963 -30.10 -21.26 24.46
CA PRO A 963 -29.35 -20.06 24.11
C PRO A 963 -30.20 -19.03 23.36
N PHE A 964 -31.11 -19.46 22.48
CA PHE A 964 -32.02 -18.55 21.77
C PHE A 964 -33.34 -18.27 22.51
N PHE A 965 -33.53 -18.84 23.71
CA PHE A 965 -34.78 -18.70 24.44
C PHE A 965 -34.93 -17.37 25.17
N TYR A 966 -33.91 -16.95 25.94
CA TYR A 966 -34.02 -15.77 26.80
C TYR A 966 -33.80 -14.45 26.03
N PHE A 967 -32.68 -14.32 25.32
CA PHE A 967 -32.28 -13.08 24.64
C PHE A 967 -31.45 -13.32 23.35
N GLY A 968 -31.62 -14.46 22.69
CA GLY A 968 -30.81 -14.77 21.51
C GLY A 968 -31.43 -14.25 20.21
N PRO A 969 -30.59 -13.97 19.18
CA PRO A 969 -31.09 -13.50 17.90
C PRO A 969 -31.87 -14.62 17.18
N ILE A 970 -32.93 -14.24 16.45
CA ILE A 970 -33.73 -15.22 15.70
C ILE A 970 -32.90 -15.80 14.54
N MET A 971 -32.46 -17.05 14.67
CA MET A 971 -32.06 -17.84 13.50
C MET A 971 -33.31 -18.37 12.80
N THR A 972 -33.41 -18.24 11.47
CA THR A 972 -34.54 -18.78 10.68
C THR A 972 -34.59 -20.31 10.74
N PHE A 973 -35.78 -20.90 10.66
CA PHE A 973 -35.98 -22.33 10.92
C PHE A 973 -35.17 -23.24 9.99
N ASP A 974 -35.00 -22.88 8.71
CA ASP A 974 -34.13 -23.59 7.76
C ASP A 974 -32.66 -23.64 8.24
N LYS A 975 -32.10 -22.50 8.63
CA LYS A 975 -30.73 -22.38 9.16
C LYS A 975 -30.58 -23.14 10.48
N PHE A 976 -31.61 -23.18 11.32
CA PHE A 976 -31.61 -23.97 12.55
C PHE A 976 -31.69 -25.47 12.27
N TYR A 977 -32.66 -25.92 11.46
CA TYR A 977 -32.95 -27.32 11.18
C TYR A 977 -31.76 -28.04 10.53
N VAL A 978 -31.10 -27.41 9.55
CA VAL A 978 -29.92 -27.95 8.86
C VAL A 978 -28.73 -28.15 9.81
N GLN A 979 -28.54 -27.24 10.76
CA GLN A 979 -27.41 -27.31 11.69
C GLN A 979 -27.71 -28.23 12.90
N ALA A 980 -28.86 -28.05 13.55
CA ALA A 980 -29.21 -28.75 14.79
C ALA A 980 -29.40 -30.26 14.60
N ASN A 981 -29.79 -30.71 13.40
CA ASN A 981 -29.95 -32.14 13.10
C ASN A 981 -28.77 -32.75 12.31
N ASN A 982 -27.64 -32.05 12.17
CA ASN A 982 -26.42 -32.62 11.60
C ASN A 982 -25.67 -33.45 12.67
N PRO A 983 -25.57 -34.79 12.54
CA PRO A 983 -24.91 -35.62 13.56
C PRO A 983 -23.39 -35.44 13.59
N ASN A 984 -22.79 -35.00 12.49
CA ASN A 984 -21.33 -34.86 12.33
C ASN A 984 -20.84 -33.45 12.70
N LEU A 985 -21.68 -32.61 13.29
CA LEU A 985 -21.38 -31.22 13.61
C LEU A 985 -20.31 -31.12 14.71
N SER A 986 -19.07 -30.88 14.28
CA SER A 986 -17.87 -30.71 15.10
C SER A 986 -17.04 -29.55 14.55
N ARG A 987 -16.28 -28.88 15.43
CA ARG A 987 -15.37 -27.77 15.07
C ARG A 987 -13.94 -28.15 15.39
N LYS A 988 -12.99 -27.60 14.63
CA LYS A 988 -11.56 -27.90 14.83
C LYS A 988 -11.10 -27.40 16.19
N GLU A 989 -10.16 -28.10 16.82
CA GLU A 989 -9.70 -27.78 18.18
C GLU A 989 -9.22 -26.32 18.31
N ARG A 990 -8.48 -25.81 17.30
CA ARG A 990 -8.06 -24.40 17.23
C ARG A 990 -9.24 -23.42 17.14
N GLU A 991 -10.34 -23.79 16.48
CA GLU A 991 -11.57 -22.96 16.46
C GLU A 991 -12.25 -22.98 17.83
N MET A 992 -12.34 -24.14 18.49
CA MET A 992 -12.86 -24.25 19.86
C MET A 992 -12.00 -23.46 20.87
N TRP A 993 -10.68 -23.43 20.69
CA TRP A 993 -9.76 -22.60 21.47
C TRP A 993 -9.99 -21.10 21.22
N HIS A 994 -10.17 -20.68 19.96
CA HIS A 994 -10.54 -19.30 19.63
C HIS A 994 -11.93 -18.91 20.17
N ILE A 995 -12.92 -19.81 20.16
CA ILE A 995 -14.24 -19.58 20.78
C ILE A 995 -14.10 -19.45 22.31
N SER A 996 -13.24 -20.26 22.94
CA SER A 996 -12.99 -20.23 24.38
C SER A 996 -12.27 -18.94 24.83
N ILE A 997 -11.28 -18.48 24.05
CA ILE A 997 -10.67 -17.16 24.25
C ILE A 997 -11.68 -16.04 24.00
N GLN A 998 -12.52 -16.16 22.97
CA GLN A 998 -13.60 -15.20 22.72
C GLN A 998 -14.60 -15.16 23.90
N ALA A 999 -14.88 -16.26 24.58
CA ALA A 999 -15.69 -16.28 25.81
C ALA A 999 -15.01 -15.49 26.95
N LEU A 1000 -13.72 -15.73 27.19
CA LEU A 1000 -12.95 -15.00 28.21
C LEU A 1000 -12.83 -13.51 27.91
N LEU A 1001 -12.69 -13.14 26.62
CA LEU A 1001 -12.68 -11.74 26.18
C LEU A 1001 -14.05 -11.08 26.38
N HIS A 1002 -15.17 -11.74 26.06
CA HIS A 1002 -16.50 -11.22 26.39
C HIS A 1002 -16.67 -11.03 27.91
N LEU A 1003 -16.18 -11.96 28.74
CA LEU A 1003 -16.22 -11.84 30.20
C LEU A 1003 -15.43 -10.62 30.70
N GLY A 1004 -14.21 -10.40 30.20
CA GLY A 1004 -13.43 -9.19 30.51
C GLY A 1004 -14.10 -7.90 30.03
N VAL A 1005 -14.71 -7.92 28.84
CA VAL A 1005 -15.45 -6.78 28.26
C VAL A 1005 -16.70 -6.46 29.09
N ILE A 1006 -17.44 -7.46 29.59
CA ILE A 1006 -18.59 -7.26 30.49
C ILE A 1006 -18.15 -6.55 31.77
N ILE A 1007 -17.06 -6.99 32.40
CA ILE A 1007 -16.53 -6.40 33.63
C ILE A 1007 -16.07 -4.95 33.38
N MET A 1008 -15.35 -4.71 32.29
CA MET A 1008 -14.90 -3.38 31.88
C MET A 1008 -16.08 -2.43 31.63
N ILE A 1009 -17.12 -2.88 30.90
CA ILE A 1009 -18.31 -2.08 30.60
C ILE A 1009 -19.10 -1.77 31.87
N ALA A 1010 -19.25 -2.74 32.79
CA ALA A 1010 -19.92 -2.50 34.07
C ALA A 1010 -19.21 -1.44 34.91
N ILE A 1011 -17.87 -1.40 34.89
CA ILE A 1011 -17.08 -0.33 35.53
C ILE A 1011 -17.28 1.00 34.80
N VAL A 1012 -17.18 1.04 33.46
CA VAL A 1012 -17.27 2.28 32.67
C VAL A 1012 -18.66 2.92 32.79
N PHE A 1013 -19.74 2.16 32.58
CA PHE A 1013 -21.10 2.69 32.61
C PHE A 1013 -21.51 3.23 33.98
N HIS A 1014 -21.00 2.65 35.07
CA HIS A 1014 -21.20 3.19 36.42
C HIS A 1014 -20.79 4.67 36.52
N PHE A 1015 -19.67 5.07 35.89
CA PHE A 1015 -19.15 6.45 35.98
C PHE A 1015 -19.72 7.42 34.94
N MET A 1016 -20.46 6.98 33.92
CA MET A 1016 -20.84 7.84 32.78
C MET A 1016 -22.23 8.52 32.87
N TYR A 1017 -23.07 8.19 33.85
CA TYR A 1017 -24.39 8.83 34.08
C TYR A 1017 -25.34 8.88 32.85
N ILE A 1018 -25.22 7.92 31.93
CA ILE A 1018 -25.77 7.99 30.55
C ILE A 1018 -27.30 8.17 30.49
N LEU A 1019 -28.05 7.57 31.41
CA LEU A 1019 -29.52 7.76 31.48
C LEU A 1019 -29.93 8.84 32.48
N THR A 1020 -29.00 9.43 33.23
CA THR A 1020 -29.29 10.44 34.25
C THR A 1020 -29.11 11.85 33.69
N LEU A 1021 -28.02 12.12 32.96
CA LEU A 1021 -27.79 13.41 32.31
C LEU A 1021 -28.92 13.84 31.34
N PRO A 1022 -29.49 12.97 30.48
CA PRO A 1022 -30.61 13.33 29.60
C PRO A 1022 -31.94 13.59 30.31
N ASN A 1023 -32.06 13.28 31.61
CA ASN A 1023 -33.26 13.57 32.39
C ASN A 1023 -33.21 14.95 33.09
N ASP A 1024 -32.03 15.58 33.25
CA ASP A 1024 -31.93 16.93 33.82
C ASP A 1024 -32.15 18.02 32.76
N MET A 1025 -33.42 18.36 32.56
CA MET A 1025 -33.87 19.47 31.69
C MET A 1025 -33.41 20.87 32.12
N LYS A 1026 -32.74 21.04 33.28
CA LYS A 1026 -32.07 22.29 33.64
C LYS A 1026 -30.64 22.27 33.09
N LEU A 1027 -29.84 21.26 33.46
CA LEU A 1027 -28.46 21.10 33.01
C LEU A 1027 -28.34 21.16 31.48
N LEU A 1028 -29.16 20.40 30.76
CA LEU A 1028 -29.14 20.29 29.30
C LEU A 1028 -29.45 21.61 28.57
N LYS A 1029 -30.08 22.58 29.22
CA LYS A 1029 -30.30 23.93 28.65
C LYS A 1029 -29.05 24.80 28.68
N HIS A 1030 -28.07 24.47 29.54
CA HIS A 1030 -26.80 25.18 29.66
C HIS A 1030 -25.65 24.53 28.87
N LEU A 1031 -25.74 23.24 28.53
CA LEU A 1031 -24.73 22.56 27.70
C LEU A 1031 -24.66 23.13 26.27
N SER A 1032 -23.51 22.96 25.60
CA SER A 1032 -23.32 23.35 24.21
C SER A 1032 -24.08 22.44 23.22
N ASP A 1033 -24.31 22.91 22.01
CA ASP A 1033 -24.98 22.14 20.95
C ASP A 1033 -24.21 20.85 20.61
N TRP A 1034 -22.87 20.94 20.53
CA TRP A 1034 -21.99 19.78 20.35
C TRP A 1034 -22.02 18.80 21.53
N THR A 1035 -22.09 19.30 22.77
CA THR A 1035 -22.20 18.46 23.97
C THR A 1035 -23.53 17.69 23.98
N ILE A 1036 -24.62 18.31 23.53
CA ILE A 1036 -25.93 17.69 23.41
C ILE A 1036 -25.95 16.63 22.30
N ALA A 1037 -25.35 16.92 21.14
CA ALA A 1037 -25.19 15.95 20.06
C ALA A 1037 -24.31 14.75 20.49
N GLY A 1038 -23.22 15.01 21.24
CA GLY A 1038 -22.36 13.97 21.80
C GLY A 1038 -23.07 13.08 22.82
N LEU A 1039 -23.80 13.67 23.78
CA LEU A 1039 -24.60 12.91 24.74
C LEU A 1039 -25.65 12.04 24.04
N ALA A 1040 -26.39 12.63 23.09
CA ALA A 1040 -27.36 11.92 22.27
C ALA A 1040 -26.77 10.70 21.54
N TYR A 1041 -25.61 10.87 20.89
CA TYR A 1041 -24.88 9.81 20.21
C TYR A 1041 -24.40 8.72 21.18
N MET A 1042 -23.87 9.10 22.35
CA MET A 1042 -23.40 8.15 23.37
C MET A 1042 -24.54 7.28 23.94
N ASN A 1043 -25.77 7.81 24.05
CA ASN A 1043 -26.93 6.99 24.41
C ASN A 1043 -27.21 5.88 23.37
N VAL A 1044 -27.12 6.17 22.07
CA VAL A 1044 -27.36 5.15 21.03
C VAL A 1044 -26.21 4.13 20.97
N VAL A 1045 -24.98 4.55 21.26
CA VAL A 1045 -23.83 3.64 21.45
C VAL A 1045 -24.03 2.75 22.68
N TYR A 1046 -24.55 3.27 23.80
CA TYR A 1046 -24.83 2.50 25.02
C TYR A 1046 -25.80 1.33 24.77
N ASP A 1047 -26.92 1.56 24.08
CA ASP A 1047 -27.88 0.49 23.78
C ASP A 1047 -27.36 -0.51 22.72
N TRP A 1048 -26.54 -0.07 21.76
CA TRP A 1048 -25.80 -1.01 20.89
C TRP A 1048 -24.81 -1.87 21.70
N VAL A 1049 -24.06 -1.29 22.64
CA VAL A 1049 -23.13 -2.05 23.49
C VAL A 1049 -23.89 -3.07 24.34
N LYS A 1050 -25.03 -2.68 24.93
CA LYS A 1050 -25.92 -3.57 25.71
C LYS A 1050 -26.38 -4.77 24.87
N ALA A 1051 -26.89 -4.52 23.66
CA ALA A 1051 -27.29 -5.58 22.73
C ALA A 1051 -26.10 -6.46 22.28
N ALA A 1052 -24.97 -5.85 21.91
CA ALA A 1052 -23.77 -6.56 21.46
C ALA A 1052 -23.16 -7.45 22.56
N VAL A 1053 -23.21 -7.02 23.82
CA VAL A 1053 -22.80 -7.84 24.98
C VAL A 1053 -23.73 -9.02 25.20
N MET A 1054 -25.05 -8.78 25.26
CA MET A 1054 -26.04 -9.84 25.49
C MET A 1054 -26.03 -10.90 24.38
N PHE A 1055 -26.07 -10.46 23.11
CA PHE A 1055 -25.95 -11.36 21.97
C PHE A 1055 -24.56 -12.01 21.87
N GLY A 1056 -23.48 -11.34 22.28
CA GLY A 1056 -22.13 -11.87 22.24
C GLY A 1056 -21.94 -13.12 23.11
N ILE A 1057 -22.51 -13.13 24.31
CA ILE A 1057 -22.46 -14.29 25.22
C ILE A 1057 -23.26 -15.45 24.62
N ILE A 1058 -24.50 -15.20 24.21
CA ILE A 1058 -25.39 -16.21 23.64
C ILE A 1058 -24.83 -16.79 22.34
N ASN A 1059 -24.26 -15.95 21.48
CA ASN A 1059 -23.62 -16.40 20.25
C ASN A 1059 -22.36 -17.23 20.53
N THR A 1060 -21.66 -16.96 21.65
CA THR A 1060 -20.52 -17.77 22.09
C THR A 1060 -20.97 -19.14 22.60
N VAL A 1061 -22.04 -19.21 23.42
CA VAL A 1061 -22.63 -20.50 23.85
C VAL A 1061 -23.11 -21.31 22.64
N SER A 1062 -23.82 -20.67 21.69
CA SER A 1062 -24.31 -21.35 20.49
C SER A 1062 -23.18 -21.94 19.63
N ARG A 1063 -22.02 -21.27 19.58
CA ARG A 1063 -20.81 -21.79 18.91
C ARG A 1063 -20.11 -22.92 19.68
N LEU A 1064 -20.22 -22.95 21.01
CA LEU A 1064 -19.77 -24.10 21.82
C LEU A 1064 -20.66 -25.33 21.60
N ASP A 1065 -21.97 -25.13 21.35
CA ASP A 1065 -22.93 -26.13 20.84
C ASP A 1065 -22.71 -26.50 19.35
N HIS A 1066 -21.64 -25.96 18.76
CA HIS A 1066 -21.26 -26.04 17.35
C HIS A 1066 -22.21 -25.39 16.33
N LEU A 1067 -23.30 -24.71 16.73
CA LEU A 1067 -24.18 -23.97 15.82
C LEU A 1067 -23.60 -22.58 15.48
N ASP A 1068 -23.71 -22.13 14.24
CA ASP A 1068 -23.41 -20.74 13.84
C ASP A 1068 -24.66 -19.85 13.95
N PRO A 1069 -24.70 -18.91 14.92
CA PRO A 1069 -25.81 -18.00 15.09
C PRO A 1069 -25.74 -16.81 14.10
N PRO A 1070 -26.82 -16.04 13.94
CA PRO A 1070 -26.80 -14.74 13.26
C PRO A 1070 -25.65 -13.83 13.70
N LYS A 1071 -25.03 -13.14 12.74
CA LYS A 1071 -23.93 -12.18 13.01
C LYS A 1071 -24.42 -11.08 13.97
N PRO A 1072 -23.58 -10.59 14.91
CA PRO A 1072 -23.98 -9.52 15.83
C PRO A 1072 -24.35 -8.22 15.08
N PRO A 1073 -25.16 -7.33 15.70
CA PRO A 1073 -25.51 -6.03 15.11
C PRO A 1073 -24.25 -5.17 14.93
N LYS A 1074 -24.17 -4.46 13.80
CA LYS A 1074 -23.10 -3.49 13.53
C LYS A 1074 -23.26 -2.29 14.47
N CYS A 1075 -22.14 -1.72 14.94
CA CYS A 1075 -22.18 -0.47 15.69
C CYS A 1075 -22.71 0.65 14.79
N ILE A 1076 -23.59 1.52 15.31
CA ILE A 1076 -24.22 2.60 14.53
C ILE A 1076 -23.20 3.58 13.94
N THR A 1077 -22.01 3.63 14.52
CA THR A 1077 -20.85 4.44 14.13
C THR A 1077 -20.12 3.89 12.89
N MET A 1078 -20.38 2.63 12.54
CA MET A 1078 -19.80 1.88 11.41
C MET A 1078 -20.82 1.69 10.27
N LEU A 1079 -21.92 2.44 10.29
CA LEU A 1079 -22.98 2.39 9.29
C LEU A 1079 -22.86 3.56 8.32
N TYR A 1080 -22.52 3.27 7.08
CA TYR A 1080 -22.42 4.25 5.99
C TYR A 1080 -23.67 4.25 5.07
N VAL A 1081 -24.60 3.34 5.33
CA VAL A 1081 -25.78 3.02 4.53
C VAL A 1081 -26.93 2.71 5.50
N PHE A 1082 -28.10 3.31 5.30
CA PHE A 1082 -29.28 3.14 6.17
C PHE A 1082 -29.79 1.70 6.16
N SER A 1083 -29.74 1.02 5.01
CA SER A 1083 -30.13 -0.39 4.88
C SER A 1083 -29.31 -1.40 5.71
N GLU A 1084 -28.28 -0.98 6.44
CA GLU A 1084 -27.57 -1.82 7.44
C GLU A 1084 -27.94 -1.52 8.92
N THR A 1085 -28.94 -0.67 9.19
CA THR A 1085 -29.34 -0.19 10.54
C THR A 1085 -30.11 -1.22 11.40
N HIS A 1086 -29.62 -2.45 11.49
CA HIS A 1086 -30.30 -3.54 12.19
C HIS A 1086 -29.94 -3.60 13.68
N PHE A 1087 -30.90 -3.27 14.55
CA PHE A 1087 -30.80 -3.43 16.01
C PHE A 1087 -30.61 -4.89 16.44
N ASP A 1088 -31.38 -5.80 15.83
CA ASP A 1088 -31.19 -7.25 15.91
C ASP A 1088 -31.10 -7.79 14.48
N ARG A 1089 -30.01 -8.50 14.18
CA ARG A 1089 -29.74 -9.03 12.84
C ARG A 1089 -30.45 -10.37 12.56
N GLY A 1090 -30.82 -11.13 13.59
CA GLY A 1090 -31.68 -12.30 13.44
C GLY A 1090 -33.12 -11.90 13.13
N ILE A 1091 -33.66 -10.90 13.85
CA ILE A 1091 -34.94 -10.26 13.51
C ILE A 1091 -34.88 -9.69 12.08
N ASN A 1092 -33.78 -9.03 11.69
CA ASN A 1092 -33.65 -8.54 10.32
C ASN A 1092 -33.59 -9.67 9.28
N ASP A 1093 -32.76 -10.71 9.46
CA ASP A 1093 -32.71 -11.87 8.56
C ASP A 1093 -34.11 -12.52 8.42
N TRP A 1094 -34.89 -12.58 9.50
CA TRP A 1094 -36.29 -13.05 9.51
C TRP A 1094 -37.22 -12.11 8.72
N LEU A 1095 -37.18 -10.80 8.97
CA LEU A 1095 -37.99 -9.79 8.28
C LEU A 1095 -37.66 -9.73 6.80
N CYS A 1096 -36.37 -9.73 6.44
CA CYS A 1096 -35.91 -9.79 5.06
C CYS A 1096 -36.45 -11.03 4.34
N LYS A 1097 -36.36 -12.22 4.96
CA LYS A 1097 -36.79 -13.47 4.34
C LYS A 1097 -38.31 -13.60 4.23
N TYR A 1098 -39.06 -13.36 5.30
CA TYR A 1098 -40.49 -13.68 5.39
C TYR A 1098 -41.44 -12.49 5.15
N VAL A 1099 -40.92 -11.26 5.07
CA VAL A 1099 -41.73 -10.05 4.86
C VAL A 1099 -41.22 -9.25 3.67
N TYR A 1100 -40.00 -8.72 3.74
CA TYR A 1100 -39.51 -7.71 2.80
C TYR A 1100 -39.28 -8.30 1.40
N ASN A 1101 -38.53 -9.40 1.27
CA ASN A 1101 -38.33 -10.06 -0.03
C ASN A 1101 -39.60 -10.75 -0.54
N TYR A 1102 -40.49 -11.17 0.35
CA TYR A 1102 -41.76 -11.79 -0.02
C TYR A 1102 -42.74 -10.78 -0.65
N LEU A 1103 -42.80 -9.55 -0.13
CA LEU A 1103 -43.67 -8.49 -0.62
C LEU A 1103 -43.02 -7.64 -1.73
N GLY A 1104 -41.71 -7.36 -1.65
CA GLY A 1104 -40.98 -6.57 -2.65
C GLY A 1104 -40.60 -7.33 -3.92
N GLY A 1105 -40.72 -8.67 -3.89
CA GLY A 1105 -40.53 -9.55 -5.05
C GLY A 1105 -39.12 -9.46 -5.64
N LYS A 1106 -38.97 -8.66 -6.70
CA LYS A 1106 -37.70 -8.43 -7.39
C LYS A 1106 -36.95 -7.17 -6.93
N HIS A 1107 -37.59 -6.27 -6.18
CA HIS A 1107 -37.06 -4.93 -5.85
C HIS A 1107 -36.77 -4.05 -7.10
N GLU A 1108 -37.62 -4.16 -8.12
CA GLU A 1108 -37.60 -3.31 -9.33
C GLU A 1108 -38.55 -2.09 -9.18
N ASN A 1109 -39.60 -2.17 -8.36
CA ASN A 1109 -40.69 -1.20 -8.24
C ASN A 1109 -40.73 -0.48 -6.89
N VAL A 1110 -40.76 0.85 -6.92
CA VAL A 1110 -40.79 1.73 -5.74
C VAL A 1110 -42.02 1.50 -4.86
N LEU A 1111 -43.18 1.18 -5.46
CA LEU A 1111 -44.40 0.94 -4.70
C LEU A 1111 -44.31 -0.36 -3.89
N ASP A 1112 -43.72 -1.41 -4.48
CA ASP A 1112 -43.56 -2.71 -3.83
C ASP A 1112 -42.47 -2.65 -2.74
N GLU A 1113 -41.38 -1.92 -2.98
CA GLU A 1113 -40.36 -1.56 -1.97
C GLU A 1113 -40.99 -0.79 -0.77
N LEU A 1114 -41.90 0.15 -1.05
CA LEU A 1114 -42.59 0.95 -0.03
C LEU A 1114 -43.60 0.10 0.76
N ILE A 1115 -44.38 -0.77 0.11
CA ILE A 1115 -45.29 -1.70 0.79
C ILE A 1115 -44.49 -2.69 1.65
N ALA A 1116 -43.43 -3.29 1.11
CA ALA A 1116 -42.56 -4.22 1.82
C ALA A 1116 -41.92 -3.60 3.07
N SER A 1117 -41.44 -2.36 2.98
CA SER A 1117 -40.86 -1.63 4.11
C SER A 1117 -41.91 -1.19 5.13
N LEU A 1118 -43.09 -0.70 4.71
CA LEU A 1118 -44.20 -0.37 5.61
C LEU A 1118 -44.67 -1.59 6.41
N CYS A 1119 -44.83 -2.74 5.76
CA CYS A 1119 -45.16 -4.00 6.45
C CYS A 1119 -44.03 -4.45 7.40
N THR A 1120 -42.77 -4.29 7.00
CA THR A 1120 -41.59 -4.63 7.83
C THR A 1120 -41.55 -3.79 9.11
N TYR A 1121 -41.67 -2.47 9.01
CA TYR A 1121 -41.67 -1.58 10.18
C TYR A 1121 -42.97 -1.64 10.99
N GLY A 1122 -44.11 -1.97 10.37
CA GLY A 1122 -45.36 -2.26 11.08
C GLY A 1122 -45.26 -3.49 11.97
N ILE A 1123 -44.63 -4.57 11.50
CA ILE A 1123 -44.39 -5.79 12.29
C ILE A 1123 -43.35 -5.52 13.40
N ALA A 1124 -42.30 -4.75 13.11
CA ALA A 1124 -41.34 -4.33 14.13
C ALA A 1124 -42.00 -3.48 15.24
N ALA A 1125 -42.90 -2.56 14.88
CA ALA A 1125 -43.67 -1.77 15.84
C ALA A 1125 -44.65 -2.63 16.66
N LEU A 1126 -45.28 -3.64 16.05
CA LEU A 1126 -46.14 -4.60 16.76
C LEU A 1126 -45.35 -5.44 17.78
N TRP A 1127 -44.15 -5.90 17.41
CA TRP A 1127 -43.26 -6.69 18.28
C TRP A 1127 -42.74 -5.86 19.48
N LEU A 1128 -42.26 -4.64 19.23
CA LEU A 1128 -41.88 -3.70 20.29
C LEU A 1128 -43.08 -3.36 21.19
N GLY A 1129 -44.24 -3.15 20.58
CA GLY A 1129 -45.51 -2.78 21.19
C GLY A 1129 -46.00 -1.43 20.65
N PRO A 1130 -47.27 -1.30 20.24
CA PRO A 1130 -47.78 -0.04 19.68
C PRO A 1130 -47.81 1.07 20.73
N GLY A 1131 -47.23 2.22 20.39
CA GLY A 1131 -47.20 3.40 21.24
C GLY A 1131 -46.49 4.57 20.56
N TRP A 1132 -46.88 5.80 20.88
CA TRP A 1132 -46.49 7.00 20.12
C TRP A 1132 -44.99 7.15 19.81
N ALA A 1133 -44.10 6.85 20.76
CA ALA A 1133 -42.65 6.90 20.54
C ALA A 1133 -42.16 5.82 19.55
N ILE A 1134 -42.71 4.60 19.63
CA ILE A 1134 -42.35 3.46 18.79
C ILE A 1134 -42.94 3.62 17.38
N LEU A 1135 -44.15 4.17 17.25
CA LEU A 1135 -44.76 4.51 15.97
C LEU A 1135 -44.02 5.65 15.26
N THR A 1136 -43.60 6.67 16.02
CA THR A 1136 -42.77 7.77 15.51
C THR A 1136 -41.39 7.27 15.06
N TRP A 1137 -40.76 6.39 15.86
CA TRP A 1137 -39.54 5.69 15.48
C TRP A 1137 -39.73 4.88 14.19
N ALA A 1138 -40.75 4.02 14.12
CA ALA A 1138 -41.02 3.17 12.96
C ALA A 1138 -41.27 3.99 11.68
N PHE A 1139 -42.04 5.08 11.78
CA PHE A 1139 -42.26 6.02 10.67
C PHE A 1139 -40.94 6.62 10.16
N PHE A 1140 -40.11 7.20 11.04
CA PHE A 1140 -38.86 7.83 10.60
C PHE A 1140 -37.81 6.82 10.12
N ASN A 1141 -37.80 5.59 10.64
CA ASN A 1141 -36.93 4.54 10.09
C ASN A 1141 -37.39 4.10 8.70
N CYS A 1142 -38.70 3.85 8.54
CA CYS A 1142 -39.29 3.49 7.24
C CYS A 1142 -39.04 4.59 6.21
N PHE A 1143 -39.23 5.86 6.59
CA PHE A 1143 -38.91 7.00 5.74
C PHE A 1143 -37.42 7.08 5.39
N GLY A 1144 -36.51 6.92 6.36
CA GLY A 1144 -35.05 6.97 6.11
C GLY A 1144 -34.57 5.88 5.15
N LEU A 1145 -35.07 4.65 5.29
CA LEU A 1145 -34.77 3.55 4.37
C LEU A 1145 -35.30 3.82 2.96
N ASN A 1146 -36.58 4.24 2.85
CA ASN A 1146 -37.17 4.57 1.56
C ASN A 1146 -36.47 5.77 0.90
N PHE A 1147 -36.11 6.81 1.67
CA PHE A 1147 -35.40 7.98 1.16
C PHE A 1147 -34.01 7.63 0.62
N GLU A 1148 -33.28 6.70 1.25
CA GLU A 1148 -32.03 6.15 0.71
C GLU A 1148 -32.25 5.42 -0.63
N LEU A 1149 -33.26 4.54 -0.71
CA LEU A 1149 -33.61 3.81 -1.93
C LEU A 1149 -34.08 4.75 -3.05
N TRP A 1150 -34.92 5.72 -2.74
CA TRP A 1150 -35.42 6.73 -3.68
C TRP A 1150 -34.29 7.63 -4.19
N ILE A 1151 -33.31 7.98 -3.35
CA ILE A 1151 -32.11 8.73 -3.77
C ILE A 1151 -31.22 7.87 -4.67
N ALA A 1152 -30.99 6.60 -4.32
CA ALA A 1152 -30.25 5.68 -5.18
C ALA A 1152 -30.91 5.56 -6.56
N LYS A 1153 -32.26 5.50 -6.60
CA LYS A 1153 -33.05 5.42 -7.84
C LYS A 1153 -33.05 6.74 -8.61
N PHE A 1154 -33.15 7.88 -7.94
CA PHE A 1154 -33.06 9.23 -8.52
C PHE A 1154 -31.71 9.43 -9.24
N PHE A 1155 -30.60 9.07 -8.62
CA PHE A 1155 -29.28 9.09 -9.27
C PHE A 1155 -29.14 8.06 -10.42
N SER A 1156 -29.97 7.01 -10.47
CA SER A 1156 -30.00 6.07 -11.60
C SER A 1156 -30.88 6.53 -12.78
N THR A 1157 -31.65 7.60 -12.65
CA THR A 1157 -32.49 8.14 -13.75
C THR A 1157 -31.75 9.15 -14.62
N GLU A 1158 -32.03 9.18 -15.92
CA GLU A 1158 -31.55 10.26 -16.80
C GLU A 1158 -32.32 11.58 -16.55
N PRO A 1159 -31.68 12.75 -16.71
CA PRO A 1159 -30.28 12.95 -17.09
C PRO A 1159 -29.29 12.86 -15.91
N LEU A 1160 -29.76 12.65 -14.68
CA LEU A 1160 -28.91 12.66 -13.48
C LEU A 1160 -27.83 11.56 -13.51
N CYS A 1161 -28.15 10.39 -14.06
CA CYS A 1161 -27.19 9.31 -14.24
C CYS A 1161 -26.02 9.72 -15.17
N SER A 1162 -26.31 10.35 -16.32
CA SER A 1162 -25.26 10.86 -17.23
C SER A 1162 -24.47 12.03 -16.62
N VAL A 1163 -25.13 12.89 -15.84
CA VAL A 1163 -24.45 13.97 -15.09
C VAL A 1163 -23.52 13.38 -14.03
N GLU A 1164 -23.94 12.36 -13.27
CA GLU A 1164 -23.08 11.71 -12.28
C GLU A 1164 -21.92 10.94 -12.94
N MET A 1165 -22.13 10.28 -14.09
CA MET A 1165 -21.05 9.67 -14.88
C MET A 1165 -20.05 10.70 -15.43
N SER A 1166 -20.47 11.95 -15.65
CA SER A 1166 -19.58 13.06 -16.03
C SER A 1166 -18.82 13.68 -14.85
N MET A 1167 -19.20 13.36 -13.61
CA MET A 1167 -18.56 13.85 -12.40
C MET A 1167 -17.43 12.92 -11.95
N SER A 1168 -16.41 13.49 -11.31
CA SER A 1168 -15.41 12.65 -10.63
C SER A 1168 -16.06 11.86 -9.49
N GLU A 1169 -15.56 10.65 -9.26
CA GLU A 1169 -16.07 9.76 -8.20
C GLU A 1169 -15.96 10.42 -6.80
N SER A 1170 -15.02 11.35 -6.60
CA SER A 1170 -14.90 12.15 -5.38
C SER A 1170 -15.97 13.25 -5.27
N MET A 1171 -16.45 13.80 -6.39
CA MET A 1171 -17.58 14.75 -6.42
C MET A 1171 -18.91 14.01 -6.21
N SER A 1172 -19.14 12.88 -6.89
CA SER A 1172 -20.28 11.98 -6.64
C SER A 1172 -20.35 11.59 -5.16
N ARG A 1173 -19.25 11.10 -4.58
CA ARG A 1173 -19.18 10.74 -3.15
C ARG A 1173 -19.43 11.93 -2.22
N ARG A 1174 -18.99 13.15 -2.56
CA ARG A 1174 -19.31 14.37 -1.79
C ARG A 1174 -20.79 14.75 -1.87
N ILE A 1175 -21.40 14.67 -3.04
CA ILE A 1175 -22.83 14.97 -3.25
C ILE A 1175 -23.69 13.95 -2.50
N ARG A 1176 -23.42 12.65 -2.67
CA ARG A 1176 -24.09 11.57 -1.91
C ARG A 1176 -23.88 11.71 -0.40
N ALA A 1177 -22.72 12.18 0.06
CA ALA A 1177 -22.49 12.48 1.48
C ALA A 1177 -23.37 13.62 2.03
N VAL A 1178 -23.70 14.65 1.24
CA VAL A 1178 -24.66 15.70 1.64
C VAL A 1178 -26.05 15.09 1.89
N PHE A 1179 -26.52 14.22 1.01
CA PHE A 1179 -27.79 13.50 1.20
C PHE A 1179 -27.74 12.54 2.40
N ASN A 1180 -26.67 11.76 2.55
CA ASN A 1180 -26.52 10.83 3.67
C ASN A 1180 -26.35 11.55 5.03
N THR A 1181 -25.91 12.81 5.04
CA THR A 1181 -25.87 13.65 6.25
C THR A 1181 -27.27 13.90 6.82
N PHE A 1182 -28.30 14.04 5.97
CA PHE A 1182 -29.70 14.14 6.43
C PHE A 1182 -30.13 12.83 7.12
N ASN A 1183 -29.87 11.68 6.50
CA ASN A 1183 -30.15 10.37 7.09
C ASN A 1183 -29.44 10.17 8.44
N PHE A 1184 -28.16 10.56 8.54
CA PHE A 1184 -27.39 10.48 9.79
C PHE A 1184 -28.01 11.31 10.94
N TRP A 1185 -28.43 12.55 10.67
CA TRP A 1185 -29.10 13.37 11.69
C TRP A 1185 -30.52 12.89 12.02
N SER A 1186 -31.25 12.31 11.06
CA SER A 1186 -32.51 11.63 11.32
C SER A 1186 -32.31 10.42 12.25
N ILE A 1187 -31.32 9.55 11.96
CA ILE A 1187 -30.92 8.39 12.78
C ILE A 1187 -30.68 8.81 14.23
N ILE A 1188 -29.91 9.89 14.42
CA ILE A 1188 -29.66 10.44 15.77
C ILE A 1188 -30.99 10.91 16.39
N LEU A 1189 -31.80 11.71 15.70
CA LEU A 1189 -32.98 12.34 16.30
C LEU A 1189 -34.06 11.35 16.75
N TYR A 1190 -34.43 10.36 15.94
CA TYR A 1190 -35.52 9.44 16.32
C TYR A 1190 -35.08 8.41 17.37
N ASN A 1191 -33.80 8.00 17.40
CA ASN A 1191 -33.31 7.09 18.44
C ASN A 1191 -33.21 7.81 19.79
N ILE A 1192 -32.86 9.11 19.84
CA ILE A 1192 -33.00 9.92 21.07
C ILE A 1192 -34.44 9.89 21.59
N LEU A 1193 -35.43 10.00 20.70
CA LEU A 1193 -36.86 10.07 21.04
C LEU A 1193 -37.39 8.74 21.58
N LEU A 1194 -36.84 7.60 21.14
CA LEU A 1194 -37.13 6.28 21.71
C LEU A 1194 -36.52 6.13 23.12
N LEU A 1195 -35.26 6.53 23.27
CA LEU A 1195 -34.45 6.25 24.47
C LEU A 1195 -34.74 7.21 25.64
N ASN A 1196 -35.00 8.50 25.36
CA ASN A 1196 -35.11 9.55 26.37
C ASN A 1196 -36.55 10.11 26.50
N SER A 1197 -36.70 11.27 27.13
CA SER A 1197 -37.98 11.99 27.16
C SER A 1197 -38.26 12.69 25.83
N LEU A 1198 -39.55 12.84 25.51
CA LEU A 1198 -40.01 13.63 24.36
C LEU A 1198 -39.50 15.09 24.43
N ASP A 1199 -39.30 15.63 25.63
CA ASP A 1199 -38.81 17.00 25.83
C ASP A 1199 -37.30 17.13 25.59
N PHE A 1200 -36.51 16.08 25.81
CA PHE A 1200 -35.12 16.04 25.35
C PHE A 1200 -35.07 16.00 23.81
N ALA A 1201 -35.86 15.14 23.17
CA ALA A 1201 -35.92 15.07 21.70
C ALA A 1201 -36.35 16.41 21.07
N LYS A 1202 -37.35 17.09 21.64
CA LYS A 1202 -37.75 18.46 21.24
C LYS A 1202 -36.61 19.48 21.44
N LEU A 1203 -35.85 19.40 22.53
CA LEU A 1203 -34.71 20.29 22.79
C LEU A 1203 -33.60 20.09 21.75
N VAL A 1204 -33.28 18.84 21.41
CA VAL A 1204 -32.29 18.50 20.37
C VAL A 1204 -32.76 18.99 19.00
N ALA A 1205 -34.00 18.68 18.61
CA ALA A 1205 -34.59 19.15 17.35
C ALA A 1205 -34.55 20.69 17.24
N LYS A 1206 -34.93 21.40 18.31
CA LYS A 1206 -34.97 22.87 18.32
C LYS A 1206 -33.58 23.51 18.31
N ARG A 1207 -32.57 22.91 18.94
CA ARG A 1207 -31.22 23.49 18.98
C ARG A 1207 -30.40 23.17 17.73
N LEU A 1208 -30.45 21.94 17.23
CA LEU A 1208 -29.59 21.48 16.14
C LEU A 1208 -30.20 21.68 14.74
N LEU A 1209 -31.52 21.52 14.59
CA LEU A 1209 -32.18 21.49 13.27
C LEU A 1209 -33.01 22.75 13.03
N LEU A 1210 -33.88 23.12 13.98
CA LEU A 1210 -34.81 24.26 13.84
C LEU A 1210 -34.21 25.55 14.44
N LYS A 1211 -33.10 26.00 13.83
CA LYS A 1211 -32.28 27.15 14.30
C LYS A 1211 -33.08 28.46 14.39
N ASP A 1212 -33.68 28.68 15.56
CA ASP A 1212 -34.55 29.82 15.87
C ASP A 1212 -33.76 31.13 15.72
N ASN A 1213 -34.05 31.89 14.65
CA ASN A 1213 -33.17 32.94 14.10
C ASN A 1213 -33.11 34.23 14.96
N LYS A 1214 -33.56 34.16 16.22
CA LYS A 1214 -33.72 35.26 17.18
C LYS A 1214 -32.52 35.49 18.12
N ARG A 1215 -31.32 35.01 17.75
CA ARG A 1215 -30.05 35.31 18.46
C ARG A 1215 -29.01 36.03 17.59
N LYS A 1216 -29.40 37.14 16.96
CA LYS A 1216 -28.47 38.28 16.76
C LYS A 1216 -28.43 39.13 18.04
N ARG A 1217 -27.26 39.73 18.33
CA ARG A 1217 -26.96 40.62 19.47
C ARG A 1217 -26.96 39.97 20.87
N LYS A 1218 -25.79 39.44 21.27
CA LYS A 1218 -24.99 40.08 22.34
C LYS A 1218 -23.48 39.92 22.06
N LYS A 1219 -22.67 40.74 22.72
CA LYS A 1219 -21.23 40.94 22.47
C LYS A 1219 -20.34 39.92 23.22
N THR A 1220 -19.04 39.99 22.90
CA THR A 1220 -17.85 39.68 23.74
C THR A 1220 -17.59 38.23 24.18
N GLY A 1221 -16.31 37.85 24.11
CA GLY A 1221 -15.74 36.65 24.74
C GLY A 1221 -14.66 36.00 23.88
N PHE A 1222 -13.41 36.02 24.35
CA PHE A 1222 -12.39 35.03 23.97
C PHE A 1222 -12.60 33.79 24.86
N ASP A 1223 -12.56 32.60 24.26
CA ASP A 1223 -11.64 31.49 24.57
C ASP A 1223 -12.08 30.20 23.85
#